data_AF-A0A284QY40-F1
#
_entry.id   AF-A0A284QY40-F1
#
_cell.length_a   1.000
_cell.length_b   1.000
_cell.length_c   1.000
_cell.angle_alpha   90.00
_cell.angle_beta   90.00
_cell.angle_gamma   90.00
#
_symmetry.space_group_name_H-M   'P 1'
#
loop_
_entity.id
_entity.type
_entity.pdbx_description
1 polymer ?
#
loop_
_entity_poly.entity_id
_entity_poly.type
_entity_poly.pdbx_seq_one_letter_code
_entity_poly.pdbx_strand_id
1 'polypeptide(L)'
;MKNTPSRIVDRPLPRRIESFWKRLRAVFSTRRAQKDSSPGATSNWDQNVDGIAPSDSHEENLYQNISDNWDPISVVSNKAWDGSHSERSWDSDSGYNTLPEVTISATIETGQAESTIKVPKQRNYTGREPVIPSSLADIPCATLGVQGVLDRLNATLGTSHTLDTPSVLSVLEDCIVKNYDFGTAYGHLRGVWNINICCTIKDNVDELRRHEEEDKEWRREALVGNNFMQWRWTLPRRVWDLCSNRVVPWWICIGSEWDKWPRPISHAWVDEKDRVDVWTPINGKEWPVPIPKDVNLNLIRIEMLNLGVTYTWLDVLCLRQKGGPREDLRTEEWKLDVPTIGDVYKWTRMVVIYLSGLGRPLSLKEGDLESDRCWFRRAWTLQEVGHRRIIAGDTPDGPMHAWPIDYNGNYETKMLTSLHKRLKHMEGTTSSFRLFDALADMQNRVSTNPVDRVAGLAFCLQVQLCAYHESETLEDAWTAMVNTMDPYKRACMLFLYPGIGLGCKKWRPTWEQVMTEPLPADAGCRGFVYRDDEMDEDWYEGLSVIKQGFVRGLNTGSAEGVDRCGELVVKGTLRMRRHTFNICVTHQVPIPEGVYTLLGGSKLWDPKEVREFWVVGRSLPDRRFEKLSVIRIPDEGERKRLDQCGILEVDVVVVIFVVELIRFVTVPLASLVYFNLSWCKVAVA
;
A
#
# COMPACT_ATOMS: atom_id res chain seq x y z
N MET A 1 -36.53 -8.33 52.99
CA MET A 1 -38.01 -8.27 52.80
C MET A 1 -38.49 -6.82 52.83
N LYS A 2 -38.68 -6.19 51.67
CA LYS A 2 -39.94 -5.56 51.19
C LYS A 2 -39.61 -4.67 49.98
N ASN A 3 -40.25 -5.05 48.88
CA ASN A 3 -40.16 -4.50 47.53
C ASN A 3 -40.87 -3.14 47.40
N THR A 4 -40.35 -2.26 46.54
CA THR A 4 -41.19 -1.43 45.66
C THR A 4 -40.41 -1.16 44.34
N PRO A 5 -40.96 -1.49 43.15
CA PRO A 5 -40.22 -1.51 41.90
C PRO A 5 -40.23 -0.18 41.14
N SER A 6 -39.08 0.14 40.53
CA SER A 6 -38.91 1.24 39.57
C SER A 6 -39.60 0.93 38.24
N ARG A 7 -40.49 1.83 37.81
CA ARG A 7 -41.06 1.89 36.45
C ARG A 7 -39.94 2.25 35.46
N ILE A 8 -39.41 1.25 34.76
CA ILE A 8 -38.72 1.44 33.48
C ILE A 8 -39.84 1.53 32.42
N VAL A 9 -39.96 2.70 31.79
CA VAL A 9 -40.84 2.89 30.63
C VAL A 9 -40.10 2.33 29.42
N ASP A 10 -40.57 1.17 28.95
CA ASP A 10 -40.32 0.67 27.60
C ASP A 10 -40.71 1.75 26.57
N ARG A 11 -39.71 2.31 25.88
CA ARG A 11 -39.94 3.03 24.62
C ARG A 11 -39.71 2.05 23.47
N PRO A 12 -40.69 1.83 22.59
CA PRO A 12 -40.54 0.91 21.48
C PRO A 12 -39.54 1.47 20.46
N LEU A 13 -38.64 0.62 19.96
CA LEU A 13 -37.89 0.90 18.73
C LEU A 13 -38.87 1.30 17.61
N PRO A 14 -38.54 2.27 16.74
CA PRO A 14 -39.39 2.60 15.59
C PRO A 14 -39.57 1.37 14.70
N ARG A 15 -40.82 0.91 14.52
CA ARG A 15 -41.27 -0.25 13.72
C ARG A 15 -40.74 -0.32 12.26
N ARG A 16 -40.00 0.68 11.79
CA ARG A 16 -39.37 0.73 10.46
C ARG A 16 -37.90 0.26 10.42
N ILE A 17 -37.20 0.18 11.55
CA ILE A 17 -35.85 -0.42 11.60
C ILE A 17 -35.97 -1.94 11.45
N GLU A 18 -36.99 -2.56 12.05
CA GLU A 18 -37.31 -3.98 11.80
C GLU A 18 -37.70 -4.27 10.34
N SER A 19 -38.35 -3.33 9.66
CA SER A 19 -38.74 -3.47 8.25
C SER A 19 -37.52 -3.53 7.32
N PHE A 20 -36.45 -2.79 7.64
CA PHE A 20 -35.21 -2.77 6.87
C PHE A 20 -34.39 -4.04 7.13
N TRP A 21 -34.25 -4.45 8.39
CA TRP A 21 -33.60 -5.72 8.77
C TRP A 21 -34.38 -6.96 8.30
N LYS A 22 -35.71 -6.89 8.18
CA LYS A 22 -36.53 -7.97 7.59
C LYS A 22 -36.34 -8.08 6.07
N ARG A 23 -36.11 -6.97 5.36
CA ARG A 23 -35.77 -7.00 3.93
C ARG A 23 -34.39 -7.59 3.67
N LEU A 24 -33.39 -7.24 4.49
CA LEU A 24 -32.06 -7.85 4.47
C LEU A 24 -32.12 -9.37 4.71
N ARG A 25 -32.89 -9.85 5.70
CA ARG A 25 -33.04 -11.30 5.96
C ARG A 25 -33.77 -12.07 4.86
N ALA A 26 -34.67 -11.43 4.11
CA ALA A 26 -35.39 -12.06 3.01
C ALA A 26 -34.50 -12.31 1.77
N VAL A 27 -33.44 -11.52 1.58
CA VAL A 27 -32.47 -11.68 0.48
C VAL A 27 -31.51 -12.84 0.74
N PHE A 28 -31.15 -13.11 1.99
CA PHE A 28 -30.29 -14.26 2.37
C PHE A 28 -31.04 -15.60 2.50
N SER A 29 -32.33 -15.66 2.15
CA SER A 29 -33.14 -16.88 2.27
C SER A 29 -33.78 -17.27 0.93
N THR A 30 -32.97 -17.80 0.00
CA THR A 30 -33.50 -18.63 -1.09
C THR A 30 -32.84 -20.01 -1.14
N ARG A 31 -33.72 -21.01 -1.17
CA ARG A 31 -33.54 -22.45 -0.97
C ARG A 31 -32.54 -23.12 -1.92
N ARG A 32 -31.65 -23.93 -1.34
CA ARG A 32 -31.12 -25.14 -1.97
C ARG A 32 -32.23 -26.20 -1.95
N ALA A 33 -32.62 -26.70 -3.11
CA ALA A 33 -33.56 -27.81 -3.23
C ALA A 33 -32.89 -29.14 -2.84
N GLN A 34 -33.60 -29.87 -2.01
CA GLN A 34 -33.30 -31.17 -1.44
C GLN A 34 -33.42 -32.27 -2.51
N LYS A 35 -32.46 -33.21 -2.52
CA LYS A 35 -32.68 -34.56 -3.07
C LYS A 35 -32.26 -35.56 -2.00
N ASP A 36 -33.24 -36.29 -1.52
CA ASP A 36 -33.16 -37.27 -0.45
C ASP A 36 -32.27 -38.45 -0.82
N SER A 37 -31.53 -38.96 0.17
CA SER A 37 -31.33 -40.40 0.45
C SER A 37 -30.61 -40.56 1.79
N SER A 38 -31.32 -41.07 2.78
CA SER A 38 -30.86 -41.68 4.04
C SER A 38 -31.61 -43.04 4.13
N PRO A 39 -31.36 -44.00 5.06
CA PRO A 39 -30.51 -43.92 6.25
C PRO A 39 -29.75 -45.22 6.64
N GLY A 40 -29.01 -45.15 7.75
CA GLY A 40 -28.58 -46.29 8.56
C GLY A 40 -27.49 -45.86 9.55
N ALA A 41 -27.76 -45.28 10.72
CA ALA A 41 -28.47 -45.75 11.92
C ALA A 41 -27.49 -46.16 13.05
N THR A 42 -27.66 -45.47 14.20
CA THR A 42 -27.48 -45.94 15.60
C THR A 42 -26.05 -46.25 16.09
N SER A 43 -25.58 -45.92 17.30
CA SER A 43 -26.18 -45.62 18.62
C SER A 43 -25.08 -44.95 19.50
N ASN A 44 -25.25 -43.84 20.23
CA ASN A 44 -26.05 -43.55 21.44
C ASN A 44 -25.39 -43.94 22.80
N TRP A 45 -25.07 -42.89 23.59
CA TRP A 45 -25.01 -42.74 25.09
C TRP A 45 -24.00 -43.63 25.87
N ASP A 46 -23.40 -43.28 27.01
CA ASP A 46 -23.71 -42.29 28.05
C ASP A 46 -22.58 -42.24 29.12
N GLN A 47 -22.69 -41.26 30.02
CA GLN A 47 -22.29 -41.26 31.45
C GLN A 47 -20.93 -40.72 31.97
N ASN A 48 -21.13 -39.80 32.93
CA ASN A 48 -20.24 -39.11 33.87
C ASN A 48 -19.42 -40.06 34.79
N VAL A 49 -18.37 -39.51 35.43
CA VAL A 49 -18.27 -39.25 36.89
C VAL A 49 -16.80 -39.14 37.35
N ASP A 50 -16.54 -38.07 38.13
CA ASP A 50 -15.52 -37.81 39.17
C ASP A 50 -14.01 -37.78 38.89
N GLY A 51 -13.37 -36.72 39.43
CA GLY A 51 -12.38 -36.98 40.49
C GLY A 51 -11.07 -36.17 40.51
N ILE A 52 -11.12 -34.95 41.06
CA ILE A 52 -10.15 -34.40 42.05
C ILE A 52 -8.77 -33.88 41.56
N ALA A 53 -8.52 -32.61 41.92
CA ALA A 53 -7.33 -31.74 41.76
C ALA A 53 -6.30 -31.98 42.91
N PRO A 54 -5.44 -31.04 43.40
CA PRO A 54 -5.00 -29.72 42.92
C PRO A 54 -3.49 -29.39 43.17
N SER A 55 -3.05 -28.20 42.73
CA SER A 55 -2.30 -27.20 43.53
C SER A 55 -1.89 -26.04 42.60
N ASP A 56 -1.67 -24.80 43.02
CA ASP A 56 -2.25 -23.89 44.02
C ASP A 56 -1.44 -22.58 43.91
N SER A 57 -2.00 -21.48 44.43
CA SER A 57 -1.43 -20.12 44.63
C SER A 57 -1.34 -19.20 43.40
N HIS A 58 -2.23 -18.22 43.22
CA HIS A 58 -2.67 -17.05 44.01
C HIS A 58 -1.94 -15.74 43.66
N GLU A 59 -2.72 -14.83 43.07
CA GLU A 59 -2.51 -13.38 42.98
C GLU A 59 -2.58 -12.71 44.36
N GLU A 60 -2.06 -11.48 44.48
CA GLU A 60 -2.86 -10.30 44.93
C GLU A 60 -2.08 -8.95 44.84
N ASN A 61 -2.65 -8.02 44.05
CA ASN A 61 -3.03 -6.61 44.33
C ASN A 61 -2.09 -5.60 45.06
N LEU A 62 -1.86 -4.40 44.47
CA LEU A 62 -2.57 -3.10 44.73
C LEU A 62 -1.77 -1.82 44.31
N TYR A 63 -2.40 -0.98 43.47
CA TYR A 63 -2.49 0.52 43.36
C TYR A 63 -1.49 1.45 44.11
N GLN A 64 -1.04 2.65 43.64
CA GLN A 64 -1.80 3.81 43.08
C GLN A 64 -0.86 5.03 42.74
N ASN A 65 -1.18 5.77 41.66
CA ASN A 65 -1.08 7.23 41.35
C ASN A 65 0.18 8.11 41.60
N ILE A 66 0.51 8.99 40.63
CA ILE A 66 0.53 10.49 40.71
C ILE A 66 0.71 11.10 39.29
N SER A 67 0.05 12.24 39.03
CA SER A 67 -0.03 12.98 37.76
C SER A 67 0.90 14.21 37.67
N ASP A 68 1.08 14.67 36.43
CA ASP A 68 1.28 16.03 35.88
C ASP A 68 2.42 16.97 36.35
N ASN A 69 3.23 17.42 35.39
CA ASN A 69 3.49 18.85 35.16
C ASN A 69 4.15 19.13 33.79
N TRP A 70 3.83 20.31 33.24
CA TRP A 70 4.14 20.81 31.90
C TRP A 70 5.23 21.92 31.95
N ASP A 71 6.24 21.83 31.06
CA ASP A 71 7.02 22.89 30.35
C ASP A 71 7.90 23.94 31.09
N PRO A 72 8.85 24.70 30.44
CA PRO A 72 9.36 24.67 29.04
C PRO A 72 10.91 24.87 28.80
N ILE A 73 11.34 24.70 27.54
CA ILE A 73 12.46 25.37 26.78
C ILE A 73 13.96 24.97 26.97
N SER A 74 14.56 24.68 25.79
CA SER A 74 15.97 24.77 25.35
C SER A 74 17.06 23.93 26.04
N VAL A 75 17.64 22.98 25.29
CA VAL A 75 19.06 23.00 24.84
C VAL A 75 19.13 21.99 23.67
N VAL A 76 19.20 22.50 22.44
CA VAL A 76 19.61 21.71 21.27
C VAL A 76 21.14 21.62 21.32
N SER A 77 21.64 20.48 21.79
CA SER A 77 23.07 20.17 21.70
C SER A 77 23.32 19.44 20.40
N ASN A 78 23.93 20.15 19.46
CA ASN A 78 24.53 19.60 18.24
C ASN A 78 25.66 18.63 18.65
N LYS A 79 25.41 17.32 18.52
CA LYS A 79 26.49 16.34 18.45
C LYS A 79 26.72 15.97 17.00
N ALA A 80 27.96 16.20 16.60
CA ALA A 80 28.57 15.79 15.35
C ALA A 80 28.25 14.33 15.02
N TRP A 81 28.13 14.04 13.73
CA TRP A 81 28.24 12.68 13.21
C TRP A 81 29.64 12.16 13.54
N ASP A 82 29.81 11.60 14.74
CA ASP A 82 30.93 10.72 15.00
C ASP A 82 30.64 9.39 14.28
N GLY A 83 31.63 8.93 13.53
CA GLY A 83 31.64 7.65 12.85
C GLY A 83 31.87 6.51 13.82
N SER A 84 31.14 6.44 14.93
CA SER A 84 31.05 5.26 15.76
C SER A 84 29.63 4.71 15.73
N HIS A 85 29.28 4.11 14.58
CA HIS A 85 28.22 3.14 14.58
C HIS A 85 28.63 2.02 15.53
N SER A 86 27.97 1.95 16.69
CA SER A 86 28.03 0.78 17.54
C SER A 86 27.63 -0.42 16.69
N GLU A 87 28.62 -1.23 16.33
CA GLU A 87 28.47 -2.62 15.96
C GLU A 87 27.67 -3.31 17.07
N ARG A 88 26.34 -3.28 16.97
CA ARG A 88 25.56 -4.42 17.44
C ARG A 88 25.53 -5.39 16.27
N SER A 89 26.65 -6.08 16.12
CA SER A 89 26.70 -7.43 15.57
C SER A 89 25.61 -8.22 16.28
N TRP A 90 24.48 -8.41 15.60
CA TRP A 90 23.50 -9.39 16.02
C TRP A 90 23.83 -10.64 15.24
N ASP A 91 24.47 -11.56 15.96
CA ASP A 91 24.86 -12.90 15.55
C ASP A 91 23.85 -13.51 14.57
N SER A 92 24.24 -13.55 13.30
CA SER A 92 23.74 -14.53 12.32
C SER A 92 24.58 -15.81 12.43
N ASP A 93 24.99 -16.13 13.66
CA ASP A 93 26.16 -16.92 13.96
C ASP A 93 25.72 -18.31 14.47
N SER A 94 25.33 -19.19 13.54
CA SER A 94 25.45 -20.63 13.81
C SER A 94 25.51 -21.54 12.57
N GLY A 95 25.18 -21.05 11.35
CA GLY A 95 25.12 -21.90 10.15
C GLY A 95 26.23 -21.68 9.11
N TYR A 96 26.65 -20.42 8.88
CA TYR A 96 27.54 -20.07 7.75
C TYR A 96 29.02 -19.95 8.13
N ASN A 97 29.36 -19.97 9.41
CA ASN A 97 30.77 -19.85 9.86
C ASN A 97 31.66 -21.01 9.42
N THR A 98 31.06 -22.14 9.06
CA THR A 98 31.76 -23.34 8.57
C THR A 98 31.90 -23.37 7.06
N LEU A 99 31.23 -22.47 6.32
CA LEU A 99 31.31 -22.43 4.86
C LEU A 99 32.61 -21.77 4.37
N PRO A 100 33.10 -22.16 3.18
CA PRO A 100 34.27 -21.55 2.58
C PRO A 100 34.04 -20.06 2.31
N GLU A 101 35.08 -19.26 2.51
CA GLU A 101 35.06 -17.86 2.10
C GLU A 101 35.14 -17.78 0.57
N VAL A 102 34.24 -16.99 -0.01
CA VAL A 102 34.16 -16.76 -1.46
C VAL A 102 34.39 -15.30 -1.75
N THR A 103 35.10 -15.03 -2.85
CA THR A 103 35.27 -13.68 -3.39
C THR A 103 34.68 -13.62 -4.80
N ILE A 104 33.80 -12.63 -5.02
CA ILE A 104 33.40 -12.20 -6.37
C ILE A 104 33.83 -10.75 -6.56
N SER A 105 34.21 -10.38 -7.77
CA SER A 105 34.65 -9.02 -8.05
C SER A 105 34.22 -8.52 -9.40
N ALA A 106 34.26 -7.19 -9.58
CA ALA A 106 33.97 -6.53 -10.84
C ALA A 106 34.82 -7.10 -11.98
N THR A 107 36.08 -7.48 -11.71
CA THR A 107 36.96 -8.06 -12.74
C THR A 107 36.50 -9.46 -13.15
N ILE A 108 36.11 -10.31 -12.20
CA ILE A 108 35.59 -11.65 -12.51
C ILE A 108 34.23 -11.57 -13.22
N GLU A 109 33.36 -10.69 -12.75
CA GLU A 109 31.96 -10.62 -13.16
C GLU A 109 31.70 -9.78 -14.42
N THR A 110 32.60 -8.85 -14.74
CA THR A 110 32.40 -7.87 -15.85
C THR A 110 33.65 -7.66 -16.71
N GLY A 111 34.81 -8.16 -16.29
CA GLY A 111 36.10 -7.89 -16.94
C GLY A 111 36.67 -6.49 -16.65
N GLN A 112 35.95 -5.63 -15.94
CA GLN A 112 36.41 -4.29 -15.58
C GLN A 112 37.36 -4.33 -14.38
N ALA A 113 38.45 -3.56 -14.43
CA ALA A 113 39.37 -3.44 -13.31
C ALA A 113 38.70 -2.75 -12.11
N GLU A 114 38.82 -3.31 -10.92
CA GLU A 114 38.18 -2.80 -9.70
C GLU A 114 38.51 -1.32 -9.40
N SER A 115 39.72 -0.87 -9.74
CA SER A 115 40.15 0.53 -9.56
C SER A 115 39.37 1.53 -10.43
N THR A 116 38.75 1.08 -11.52
CA THR A 116 37.94 1.92 -12.41
C THR A 116 36.50 2.10 -11.90
N ILE A 117 36.06 1.25 -10.97
CA ILE A 117 34.73 1.32 -10.37
C ILE A 117 34.73 2.41 -9.29
N LYS A 118 33.90 3.44 -9.51
CA LYS A 118 33.82 4.63 -8.65
C LYS A 118 33.24 4.31 -7.27
N VAL A 119 32.22 3.45 -7.22
CA VAL A 119 31.53 3.05 -5.98
C VAL A 119 32.34 1.95 -5.31
N PRO A 120 32.93 2.16 -4.12
CA PRO A 120 33.79 1.16 -3.49
C PRO A 120 33.09 -0.17 -3.22
N LYS A 121 31.82 -0.14 -2.79
CA LYS A 121 31.01 -1.33 -2.51
C LYS A 121 30.64 -2.15 -3.76
N GLN A 122 30.87 -1.63 -4.97
CA GLN A 122 30.66 -2.37 -6.22
C GLN A 122 31.92 -3.11 -6.71
N ARG A 123 33.08 -2.93 -6.05
CA ARG A 123 34.37 -3.44 -6.53
C ARG A 123 34.53 -4.94 -6.35
N ASN A 124 34.37 -5.41 -5.13
CA ASN A 124 34.46 -6.81 -4.77
C ASN A 124 33.62 -7.08 -3.53
N TYR A 125 33.28 -8.34 -3.34
CA TYR A 125 32.65 -8.87 -2.14
C TYR A 125 33.45 -10.11 -1.72
N THR A 126 33.83 -10.15 -0.45
CA THR A 126 34.46 -11.31 0.18
C THR A 126 33.68 -11.66 1.43
N GLY A 127 33.22 -12.90 1.54
CA GLY A 127 32.46 -13.36 2.70
C GLY A 127 32.16 -14.86 2.66
N ARG A 128 31.51 -15.36 3.70
CA ARG A 128 31.17 -16.80 3.85
C ARG A 128 29.76 -17.17 3.39
N GLU A 129 28.97 -16.19 2.96
CA GLU A 129 27.73 -16.49 2.24
C GLU A 129 28.07 -17.32 0.99
N PRO A 130 27.32 -18.39 0.69
CA PRO A 130 27.63 -19.32 -0.39
C PRO A 130 27.25 -18.73 -1.75
N VAL A 131 27.90 -17.62 -2.11
CA VAL A 131 27.70 -16.89 -3.36
C VAL A 131 28.45 -17.62 -4.47
N ILE A 132 27.80 -17.83 -5.62
CA ILE A 132 28.46 -18.42 -6.80
C ILE A 132 28.79 -17.36 -7.86
N PRO A 133 29.92 -17.44 -8.58
CA PRO A 133 30.20 -16.55 -9.70
C PRO A 133 29.17 -16.70 -10.83
N SER A 134 28.89 -15.63 -11.58
CA SER A 134 27.95 -15.69 -12.72
C SER A 134 28.35 -16.75 -13.75
N SER A 135 29.65 -16.89 -14.03
CA SER A 135 30.17 -17.90 -14.96
C SER A 135 29.84 -19.33 -14.56
N LEU A 136 29.70 -19.61 -13.26
CA LEU A 136 29.25 -20.92 -12.76
C LEU A 136 27.73 -21.04 -12.82
N ALA A 137 27.02 -19.97 -12.43
CA ALA A 137 25.55 -19.93 -12.47
C ALA A 137 25.00 -20.18 -13.89
N ASP A 138 25.68 -19.66 -14.91
CA ASP A 138 25.26 -19.71 -16.31
C ASP A 138 25.48 -21.09 -16.98
N ILE A 139 26.14 -22.05 -16.32
CA ILE A 139 26.41 -23.37 -16.90
C ILE A 139 25.12 -24.21 -16.91
N PRO A 140 24.65 -24.72 -18.07
CA PRO A 140 23.51 -25.62 -18.11
C PRO A 140 23.74 -26.89 -17.28
N CYS A 141 22.77 -27.29 -16.45
CA CYS A 141 22.86 -28.51 -15.64
C CYS A 141 23.11 -29.75 -16.51
N ALA A 142 22.53 -29.79 -17.72
CA ALA A 142 22.76 -30.85 -18.69
C ALA A 142 24.24 -31.00 -19.11
N THR A 143 25.01 -29.90 -19.09
CA THR A 143 26.45 -29.92 -19.41
C THR A 143 27.28 -30.48 -18.26
N LEU A 144 26.87 -30.20 -17.02
CA LEU A 144 27.53 -30.73 -15.83
C LEU A 144 27.21 -32.22 -15.61
N GLY A 145 26.02 -32.65 -16.04
CA GLY A 145 25.46 -33.96 -15.70
C GLY A 145 25.08 -34.03 -14.21
N VAL A 146 24.35 -35.08 -13.83
CA VAL A 146 23.84 -35.24 -12.45
C VAL A 146 24.97 -35.18 -11.42
N GLN A 147 26.06 -35.92 -11.66
CA GLN A 147 27.21 -35.92 -10.75
C GLN A 147 27.87 -34.55 -10.65
N GLY A 148 28.05 -33.84 -11.78
CA GLY A 148 28.67 -32.51 -11.77
C GLY A 148 27.83 -31.47 -11.03
N VAL A 149 26.49 -31.53 -11.12
CA VAL A 149 25.61 -30.65 -10.33
C VAL A 149 25.73 -30.97 -8.84
N LEU A 150 25.71 -32.25 -8.46
CA LEU A 150 25.89 -32.69 -7.06
C LEU A 150 27.22 -32.20 -6.47
N ASP A 151 28.31 -32.41 -7.20
CA ASP A 151 29.66 -32.05 -6.75
C ASP A 151 29.77 -30.54 -6.50
N ARG A 152 29.17 -29.72 -7.37
CA ARG A 152 29.15 -28.26 -7.23
C ARG A 152 28.26 -27.80 -6.07
N LEU A 153 27.11 -28.42 -5.87
CA LEU A 153 26.24 -28.15 -4.71
C LEU A 153 26.97 -28.47 -3.40
N ASN A 154 27.56 -29.66 -3.30
CA ASN A 154 28.34 -30.10 -2.14
C ASN A 154 29.51 -29.17 -1.85
N ALA A 155 30.29 -28.80 -2.88
CA ALA A 155 31.41 -27.89 -2.72
C ALA A 155 30.98 -26.49 -2.25
N THR A 156 29.86 -25.98 -2.76
CA THR A 156 29.37 -24.62 -2.44
C THR A 156 28.71 -24.56 -1.06
N LEU A 157 28.00 -25.61 -0.66
CA LEU A 157 27.21 -25.66 0.58
C LEU A 157 27.92 -26.41 1.71
N GLY A 158 29.15 -26.88 1.48
CA GLY A 158 29.92 -27.63 2.46
C GLY A 158 29.28 -28.97 2.86
N THR A 159 28.51 -29.60 1.95
CA THR A 159 27.83 -30.88 2.20
C THR A 159 28.55 -32.05 1.53
N SER A 160 28.18 -33.28 1.91
CA SER A 160 28.78 -34.52 1.40
C SER A 160 27.72 -35.52 0.94
N HIS A 161 26.62 -35.03 0.37
CA HIS A 161 25.54 -35.89 -0.14
C HIS A 161 26.03 -36.76 -1.29
N THR A 162 25.48 -37.97 -1.41
CA THR A 162 25.78 -38.90 -2.51
C THR A 162 24.53 -39.13 -3.36
N LEU A 163 24.67 -39.75 -4.53
CA LEU A 163 23.50 -40.14 -5.33
C LEU A 163 22.64 -41.21 -4.66
N ASP A 164 23.20 -41.96 -3.71
CA ASP A 164 22.46 -42.91 -2.87
C ASP A 164 21.65 -42.21 -1.77
N THR A 165 21.88 -40.91 -1.55
CA THR A 165 21.08 -40.12 -0.62
C THR A 165 19.65 -40.01 -1.16
N PRO A 166 18.61 -40.37 -0.36
CA PRO A 166 17.24 -40.39 -0.84
C PRO A 166 16.83 -39.11 -1.57
N SER A 167 16.24 -39.28 -2.77
CA SER A 167 15.73 -38.23 -3.66
C SER A 167 16.75 -37.28 -4.30
N VAL A 168 18.04 -37.32 -3.94
CA VAL A 168 19.07 -36.48 -4.58
C VAL A 168 19.11 -36.73 -6.08
N LEU A 169 19.20 -37.98 -6.52
CA LEU A 169 19.22 -38.34 -7.93
C LEU A 169 18.01 -37.77 -8.69
N SER A 170 16.80 -38.02 -8.20
CA SER A 170 15.57 -37.58 -8.86
C SER A 170 15.44 -36.06 -8.97
N VAL A 171 15.92 -35.33 -7.95
CA VAL A 171 15.83 -33.86 -7.90
C VAL A 171 16.81 -33.24 -8.90
N LEU A 172 18.02 -33.79 -8.99
CA LEU A 172 19.03 -33.33 -9.94
C LEU A 172 18.65 -33.68 -11.38
N GLU A 173 18.06 -34.86 -11.61
CA GLU A 173 17.48 -35.24 -12.90
C GLU A 173 16.35 -34.29 -13.31
N ASP A 174 15.45 -33.92 -12.40
CA ASP A 174 14.38 -32.95 -12.68
C ASP A 174 14.93 -31.58 -13.10
N CYS A 175 16.00 -31.09 -12.46
CA CYS A 175 16.68 -29.86 -12.87
C CYS A 175 17.21 -29.92 -14.31
N ILE A 176 17.75 -31.08 -14.72
CA ILE A 176 18.24 -31.29 -16.08
C ILE A 176 17.08 -31.36 -17.08
N VAL A 177 16.02 -32.10 -16.75
CA VAL A 177 14.82 -32.24 -17.60
C VAL A 177 14.13 -30.89 -17.82
N LYS A 178 14.09 -30.04 -16.78
CA LYS A 178 13.57 -28.66 -16.87
C LYS A 178 14.53 -27.69 -17.56
N ASN A 179 15.68 -28.17 -18.04
CA ASN A 179 16.70 -27.39 -18.73
C ASN A 179 17.20 -26.19 -17.90
N TYR A 180 17.37 -26.40 -16.59
CA TYR A 180 17.91 -25.37 -15.71
C TYR A 180 19.40 -25.18 -15.94
N ASP A 181 19.85 -23.93 -15.76
CA ASP A 181 21.25 -23.66 -15.48
C ASP A 181 21.56 -23.92 -14.00
N PHE A 182 22.85 -24.00 -13.68
CA PHE A 182 23.29 -24.32 -12.34
C PHE A 182 22.82 -23.26 -11.33
N GLY A 183 22.80 -21.98 -11.70
CA GLY A 183 22.29 -20.91 -10.85
C GLY A 183 20.82 -21.12 -10.47
N THR A 184 19.99 -21.52 -11.43
CA THR A 184 18.57 -21.75 -11.21
C THR A 184 18.36 -22.96 -10.31
N ALA A 185 19.06 -24.07 -10.59
CA ALA A 185 19.02 -25.25 -9.72
C ALA A 185 19.52 -24.92 -8.30
N TYR A 186 20.63 -24.20 -8.20
CA TYR A 186 21.22 -23.76 -6.95
C TYR A 186 20.25 -22.87 -6.15
N GLY A 187 19.63 -21.88 -6.77
CA GLY A 187 18.65 -21.00 -6.11
C GLY A 187 17.46 -21.75 -5.53
N HIS A 188 16.90 -22.72 -6.28
CA HIS A 188 15.76 -23.54 -5.83
C HIS A 188 16.14 -24.50 -4.70
N LEU A 189 17.34 -25.09 -4.76
CA LEU A 189 17.74 -26.18 -3.87
C LEU A 189 18.45 -25.69 -2.62
N ARG A 190 19.17 -24.56 -2.68
CA ARG A 190 20.01 -24.04 -1.57
C ARG A 190 19.25 -23.97 -0.26
N GLY A 191 18.02 -23.46 -0.30
CA GLY A 191 17.20 -23.32 0.90
C GLY A 191 16.95 -24.67 1.57
N VAL A 192 16.71 -25.73 0.80
CA VAL A 192 16.27 -27.04 1.30
C VAL A 192 17.36 -28.10 1.40
N TRP A 193 18.56 -27.79 0.90
CA TRP A 193 19.66 -28.74 0.77
C TRP A 193 20.23 -29.22 2.12
N ASN A 194 20.06 -28.41 3.18
CA ASN A 194 20.62 -28.68 4.51
C ASN A 194 19.72 -28.23 5.67
N ILE A 195 18.41 -28.03 5.44
CA ILE A 195 17.48 -27.72 6.54
C ILE A 195 17.23 -29.00 7.35
N ASN A 196 17.68 -28.95 8.61
CA ASN A 196 17.32 -29.78 9.77
C ASN A 196 17.68 -31.28 9.71
N ILE A 197 18.27 -31.78 10.80
CA ILE A 197 18.79 -33.16 10.96
C ILE A 197 17.66 -34.22 10.94
N CYS A 198 16.40 -33.81 11.05
CA CYS A 198 15.24 -34.70 11.21
C CYS A 198 14.39 -34.93 9.94
N CYS A 199 14.65 -34.24 8.82
CA CYS A 199 13.91 -34.41 7.56
C CYS A 199 14.85 -34.78 6.40
N THR A 200 14.34 -35.54 5.44
CA THR A 200 15.10 -35.90 4.23
C THR A 200 15.00 -34.80 3.18
N ILE A 201 15.94 -34.78 2.22
CA ILE A 201 15.87 -33.88 1.04
C ILE A 201 14.53 -34.04 0.31
N LYS A 202 13.98 -35.26 0.31
CA LYS A 202 12.65 -35.53 -0.24
C LYS A 202 11.56 -34.70 0.43
N ASP A 203 11.51 -34.73 1.75
CA ASP A 203 10.47 -34.05 2.53
C ASP A 203 10.52 -32.55 2.26
N ASN A 204 11.74 -31.98 2.18
CA ASN A 204 11.91 -30.56 1.88
C ASN A 204 11.51 -30.20 0.43
N VAL A 205 11.75 -31.07 -0.55
CA VAL A 205 11.33 -30.85 -1.94
C VAL A 205 9.82 -31.02 -2.12
N ASP A 206 9.21 -31.97 -1.41
CA ASP A 206 7.76 -32.14 -1.41
C ASP A 206 7.07 -30.93 -0.77
N GLU A 207 7.67 -30.33 0.25
CA GLU A 207 7.22 -29.07 0.84
C GLU A 207 7.30 -27.89 -0.15
N LEU A 208 8.40 -27.79 -0.92
CA LEU A 208 8.50 -26.78 -1.98
C LEU A 208 7.39 -26.92 -3.03
N ARG A 209 7.03 -28.16 -3.40
CA ARG A 209 5.90 -28.41 -4.31
C ARG A 209 4.57 -27.96 -3.71
N ARG A 210 4.35 -28.20 -2.41
CA ARG A 210 3.16 -27.69 -1.70
C ARG A 210 3.10 -26.17 -1.74
N HIS A 211 4.21 -25.48 -1.44
CA HIS A 211 4.27 -24.02 -1.52
C HIS A 211 4.02 -23.46 -2.92
N GLU A 212 4.53 -24.13 -3.95
CA GLU A 212 4.26 -23.77 -5.35
C GLU A 212 2.77 -23.88 -5.69
N GLU A 213 2.11 -24.96 -5.26
CA GLU A 213 0.67 -25.17 -5.47
C GLU A 213 -0.18 -24.13 -4.72
N GLU A 214 0.21 -23.80 -3.48
CA GLU A 214 -0.45 -22.77 -2.67
C GLU A 214 -0.30 -21.37 -3.26
N ASP A 215 0.89 -20.97 -3.70
CA ASP A 215 1.09 -19.67 -4.38
C ASP A 215 0.24 -19.60 -5.66
N LYS A 216 0.16 -20.69 -6.43
CA LYS A 216 -0.71 -20.76 -7.62
C LYS A 216 -2.18 -20.61 -7.27
N GLU A 217 -2.66 -21.29 -6.23
CA GLU A 217 -4.06 -21.19 -5.81
C GLU A 217 -4.38 -19.79 -5.27
N TRP A 218 -3.52 -19.24 -4.42
CA TRP A 218 -3.70 -17.89 -3.91
C TRP A 218 -3.75 -16.86 -5.01
N ARG A 219 -2.92 -16.97 -6.04
CA ARG A 219 -2.96 -16.06 -7.19
C ARG A 219 -4.21 -16.24 -8.05
N ARG A 220 -4.80 -17.45 -8.10
CA ARG A 220 -6.10 -17.68 -8.75
C ARG A 220 -7.25 -17.03 -7.98
N GLU A 221 -7.22 -17.13 -6.65
CA GLU A 221 -8.27 -16.63 -5.75
C GLU A 221 -8.04 -15.18 -5.28
N ALA A 222 -6.92 -14.55 -5.66
CA ALA A 222 -6.51 -13.24 -5.16
C ALA A 222 -7.54 -12.15 -5.45
N LEU A 223 -8.24 -12.23 -6.58
CA LEU A 223 -9.29 -11.29 -6.96
C LEU A 223 -10.67 -11.84 -6.56
N VAL A 224 -11.39 -11.07 -5.75
CA VAL A 224 -12.75 -11.38 -5.30
C VAL A 224 -13.73 -10.37 -5.90
N GLY A 225 -14.86 -10.88 -6.42
CA GLY A 225 -15.99 -10.05 -6.87
C GLY A 225 -15.59 -9.02 -7.94
N ASN A 226 -15.82 -7.73 -7.66
CA ASN A 226 -15.54 -6.59 -8.54
C ASN A 226 -14.02 -6.27 -8.69
N ASN A 227 -13.16 -7.28 -8.89
CA ASN A 227 -11.70 -7.14 -9.06
C ASN A 227 -10.94 -6.59 -7.83
N PHE A 228 -11.44 -6.80 -6.62
CA PHE A 228 -10.74 -6.41 -5.40
C PHE A 228 -9.79 -7.50 -4.93
N MET A 229 -8.63 -7.11 -4.41
CA MET A 229 -7.70 -8.07 -3.82
C MET A 229 -8.13 -8.47 -2.42
N GLN A 230 -8.14 -9.78 -2.14
CA GLN A 230 -8.29 -10.27 -0.77
C GLN A 230 -7.06 -9.82 0.04
N TRP A 231 -7.29 -9.16 1.19
CA TRP A 231 -6.25 -8.48 2.00
C TRP A 231 -5.28 -9.44 2.73
N ARG A 232 -5.01 -10.62 2.16
CA ARG A 232 -4.03 -11.57 2.68
C ARG A 232 -2.69 -11.32 2.01
N TRP A 233 -1.76 -10.79 2.80
CA TRP A 233 -0.31 -10.69 2.56
C TRP A 233 0.13 -11.11 1.15
N THR A 234 0.04 -10.19 0.19
CA THR A 234 0.46 -10.47 -1.18
C THR A 234 1.98 -10.46 -1.26
N LEU A 235 2.54 -11.65 -1.17
CA LEU A 235 3.97 -11.86 -1.30
C LEU A 235 4.44 -11.56 -2.73
N PRO A 236 5.66 -11.01 -2.91
CA PRO A 236 6.21 -10.78 -4.24
C PRO A 236 6.23 -12.09 -5.03
N ARG A 237 5.91 -12.06 -6.34
CA ARG A 237 5.97 -13.27 -7.17
C ARG A 237 7.37 -13.83 -7.28
N ARG A 238 8.34 -12.93 -7.44
CA ARG A 238 9.74 -13.24 -7.70
C ARG A 238 10.63 -12.34 -6.87
N VAL A 239 11.80 -12.85 -6.53
CA VAL A 239 12.89 -12.10 -5.90
C VAL A 239 14.19 -12.45 -6.60
N TRP A 240 15.15 -11.53 -6.57
CA TRP A 240 16.50 -11.80 -7.03
C TRP A 240 17.33 -12.37 -5.87
N ASP A 241 17.70 -13.64 -5.98
CA ASP A 241 18.66 -14.28 -5.09
C ASP A 241 20.08 -13.92 -5.52
N LEU A 242 20.76 -13.16 -4.67
CA LEU A 242 22.10 -12.65 -4.93
C LEU A 242 23.16 -13.74 -4.83
N CYS A 243 22.89 -14.85 -4.14
CA CYS A 243 23.85 -15.95 -4.06
C CYS A 243 23.86 -16.78 -5.35
N SER A 244 22.69 -17.13 -5.89
CA SER A 244 22.57 -17.83 -7.18
C SER A 244 22.71 -16.93 -8.41
N ASN A 245 22.58 -15.61 -8.24
CA ASN A 245 22.43 -14.65 -9.33
C ASN A 245 21.24 -14.96 -10.25
N ARG A 246 20.12 -15.39 -9.67
CA ARG A 246 18.89 -15.70 -10.40
C ARG A 246 17.67 -15.08 -9.76
N VAL A 247 16.73 -14.70 -10.61
CA VAL A 247 15.37 -14.37 -10.21
C VAL A 247 14.65 -15.68 -9.96
N VAL A 248 14.15 -15.86 -8.75
CA VAL A 248 13.52 -17.07 -8.27
C VAL A 248 12.12 -16.77 -7.73
N PRO A 249 11.18 -17.72 -7.78
CA PRO A 249 9.87 -17.53 -7.17
C PRO A 249 9.98 -17.34 -5.66
N TRP A 250 9.21 -16.44 -5.04
CA TRP A 250 9.32 -16.18 -3.61
C TRP A 250 8.93 -17.38 -2.73
N TRP A 251 8.07 -18.27 -3.21
CA TRP A 251 7.61 -19.43 -2.44
C TRP A 251 8.73 -20.41 -2.09
N ILE A 252 9.91 -20.35 -2.75
CA ILE A 252 11.09 -21.13 -2.34
C ILE A 252 11.75 -20.59 -1.07
N CYS A 253 11.49 -19.33 -0.72
CA CYS A 253 11.99 -18.68 0.48
C CYS A 253 11.07 -18.89 1.69
N ILE A 254 9.84 -19.38 1.47
CA ILE A 254 8.86 -19.65 2.53
C ILE A 254 9.30 -20.92 3.26
N GLY A 255 9.77 -20.77 4.51
CA GLY A 255 10.25 -21.87 5.36
C GLY A 255 11.64 -21.62 5.97
N SER A 256 12.47 -20.80 5.33
CA SER A 256 13.68 -20.25 5.96
C SER A 256 13.34 -18.93 6.62
N GLU A 257 13.28 -18.91 7.95
CA GLU A 257 13.24 -17.71 8.82
C GLU A 257 12.49 -16.50 8.23
N TRP A 258 11.27 -16.26 8.71
CA TRP A 258 10.48 -15.05 8.43
C TRP A 258 11.25 -13.72 8.62
N ASP A 259 12.43 -13.76 9.23
CA ASP A 259 13.40 -12.67 9.35
C ASP A 259 14.10 -12.25 8.04
N LYS A 260 13.97 -12.99 6.93
CA LYS A 260 14.67 -12.72 5.64
C LYS A 260 13.78 -12.14 4.54
N TRP A 261 12.80 -11.27 4.88
CA TRP A 261 12.06 -10.48 3.87
C TRP A 261 13.01 -9.79 2.88
N PRO A 262 12.72 -9.76 1.56
CA PRO A 262 13.66 -9.21 0.59
C PRO A 262 13.89 -7.73 0.87
N ARG A 263 15.12 -7.27 0.64
CA ARG A 263 15.44 -5.85 0.71
C ARG A 263 15.22 -5.24 -0.68
N PRO A 264 14.20 -4.40 -0.88
CA PRO A 264 13.91 -3.86 -2.20
C PRO A 264 14.86 -2.72 -2.58
N ILE A 265 15.06 -2.56 -3.88
CA ILE A 265 15.83 -1.47 -4.47
C ILE A 265 14.88 -0.50 -5.16
N SER A 266 14.82 0.72 -4.66
CA SER A 266 14.20 1.84 -5.36
C SER A 266 15.27 2.62 -6.13
N HIS A 267 14.93 3.20 -7.27
CA HIS A 267 15.91 3.91 -8.09
C HIS A 267 15.29 5.02 -8.94
N ALA A 268 16.09 6.01 -9.33
CA ALA A 268 15.66 7.02 -10.29
C ALA A 268 15.56 6.44 -11.70
N TRP A 269 14.82 7.13 -12.57
CA TRP A 269 14.86 6.85 -14.00
C TRP A 269 16.05 7.54 -14.65
N VAL A 270 16.48 6.98 -15.77
CA VAL A 270 17.41 7.62 -16.71
C VAL A 270 16.69 7.77 -18.04
N ASP A 271 17.15 8.69 -18.89
CA ASP A 271 16.49 8.92 -20.17
C ASP A 271 16.54 7.69 -21.08
N GLU A 272 15.55 7.55 -21.96
CA GLU A 272 15.46 6.42 -22.91
C GLU A 272 16.71 6.26 -23.77
N LYS A 273 17.29 7.39 -24.22
CA LYS A 273 18.56 7.40 -24.96
C LYS A 273 19.75 6.86 -24.16
N ASP A 274 19.67 6.88 -22.84
CA ASP A 274 20.72 6.45 -21.90
C ASP A 274 20.40 5.08 -21.28
N ARG A 275 19.32 4.44 -21.73
CA ARG A 275 18.90 3.09 -21.34
C ARG A 275 19.25 2.04 -22.39
N VAL A 276 19.42 0.82 -21.94
CA VAL A 276 19.54 -0.37 -22.78
C VAL A 276 18.71 -1.50 -22.20
N ASP A 277 18.05 -2.23 -23.08
CA ASP A 277 17.24 -3.40 -22.77
C ASP A 277 18.12 -4.65 -22.84
N VAL A 278 18.54 -5.15 -21.68
CA VAL A 278 19.53 -6.23 -21.57
C VAL A 278 18.83 -7.59 -21.45
N TRP A 279 19.18 -8.51 -22.34
CA TRP A 279 18.83 -9.92 -22.23
C TRP A 279 19.81 -10.65 -21.31
N THR A 280 19.35 -11.04 -20.13
CA THR A 280 20.22 -11.60 -19.08
C THR A 280 19.79 -13.00 -18.65
N PRO A 281 20.73 -13.92 -18.38
CA PRO A 281 20.42 -15.19 -17.71
C PRO A 281 19.80 -15.01 -16.31
N ILE A 282 19.98 -13.84 -15.67
CA ILE A 282 19.49 -13.56 -14.31
C ILE A 282 17.98 -13.79 -14.19
N ASN A 283 17.18 -13.36 -15.18
CA ASN A 283 15.74 -13.63 -15.22
C ASN A 283 15.36 -14.74 -16.23
N GLY A 284 16.30 -15.65 -16.52
CA GLY A 284 16.09 -16.72 -17.50
C GLY A 284 15.93 -16.25 -18.95
N LYS A 285 16.28 -14.99 -19.27
CA LYS A 285 16.01 -14.34 -20.57
C LYS A 285 14.52 -14.37 -20.93
N GLU A 286 13.63 -14.28 -19.94
CA GLU A 286 12.19 -14.26 -20.18
C GLU A 286 11.68 -12.89 -20.66
N TRP A 287 12.34 -11.80 -20.27
CA TRP A 287 12.07 -10.44 -20.75
C TRP A 287 13.35 -9.60 -20.73
N PRO A 288 13.44 -8.54 -21.56
CA PRO A 288 14.56 -7.62 -21.49
C PRO A 288 14.50 -6.77 -20.22
N VAL A 289 15.66 -6.47 -19.64
CA VAL A 289 15.78 -5.70 -18.39
C VAL A 289 16.27 -4.28 -18.73
N PRO A 290 15.44 -3.24 -18.56
CA PRO A 290 15.83 -1.87 -18.86
C PRO A 290 16.75 -1.31 -17.77
N ILE A 291 18.02 -1.07 -18.12
CA ILE A 291 19.03 -0.49 -17.20
C ILE A 291 19.81 0.65 -17.87
N PRO A 292 20.52 1.50 -17.11
CA PRO A 292 21.43 2.48 -17.70
C PRO A 292 22.55 1.82 -18.53
N LYS A 293 22.92 2.42 -19.67
CA LYS A 293 23.94 1.91 -20.61
C LYS A 293 25.33 1.71 -20.01
N ASP A 294 25.64 2.47 -18.97
CA ASP A 294 26.92 2.51 -18.28
C ASP A 294 26.96 1.64 -17.02
N VAL A 295 25.95 0.79 -16.80
CA VAL A 295 25.79 -0.03 -15.60
C VAL A 295 25.74 -1.52 -15.96
N ASN A 296 26.19 -2.35 -15.01
CA ASN A 296 26.09 -3.81 -15.08
C ASN A 296 25.39 -4.34 -13.83
N LEU A 297 24.42 -5.25 -14.00
CA LEU A 297 23.67 -5.86 -12.90
C LEU A 297 24.58 -6.57 -11.88
N ASN A 298 25.69 -7.17 -12.31
CA ASN A 298 26.62 -7.84 -11.40
C ASN A 298 27.31 -6.85 -10.43
N LEU A 299 27.50 -5.58 -10.82
CA LEU A 299 28.04 -4.56 -9.90
C LEU A 299 27.02 -4.22 -8.81
N ILE A 300 25.74 -4.11 -9.17
CA ILE A 300 24.64 -3.91 -8.22
C ILE A 300 24.57 -5.09 -7.25
N ARG A 301 24.71 -6.32 -7.76
CA ARG A 301 24.76 -7.54 -6.95
C ARG A 301 25.88 -7.49 -5.92
N ILE A 302 27.09 -7.13 -6.33
CA ILE A 302 28.25 -6.99 -5.42
C ILE A 302 27.96 -5.95 -4.32
N GLU A 303 27.39 -4.80 -4.69
CA GLU A 303 27.01 -3.77 -3.72
C GLU A 303 25.97 -4.27 -2.72
N MET A 304 24.95 -5.00 -3.18
CA MET A 304 23.93 -5.54 -2.29
C MET A 304 24.49 -6.62 -1.36
N LEU A 305 25.39 -7.48 -1.83
CA LEU A 305 26.07 -8.46 -0.99
C LEU A 305 26.91 -7.78 0.10
N ASN A 306 27.62 -6.70 -0.22
CA ASN A 306 28.35 -5.87 0.76
C ASN A 306 27.44 -5.13 1.75
N LEU A 307 26.13 -5.07 1.51
CA LEU A 307 25.12 -4.58 2.45
C LEU A 307 24.50 -5.71 3.29
N GLY A 308 25.01 -6.94 3.17
CA GLY A 308 24.52 -8.12 3.88
C GLY A 308 23.14 -8.56 3.36
N VAL A 309 22.89 -8.43 2.06
CA VAL A 309 21.63 -8.83 1.43
C VAL A 309 21.79 -10.17 0.74
N THR A 310 20.88 -11.11 1.04
CA THR A 310 20.79 -12.40 0.34
C THR A 310 19.73 -12.36 -0.77
N TYR A 311 18.55 -11.82 -0.45
CA TYR A 311 17.43 -11.67 -1.39
C TYR A 311 17.08 -10.20 -1.55
N THR A 312 16.98 -9.76 -2.80
CA THR A 312 16.55 -8.40 -3.13
C THR A 312 15.35 -8.41 -4.07
N TRP A 313 14.53 -7.37 -4.00
CA TRP A 313 13.46 -7.15 -4.97
C TRP A 313 13.81 -5.93 -5.81
N LEU A 314 13.93 -6.12 -7.12
CA LEU A 314 14.21 -5.07 -8.08
C LEU A 314 13.12 -5.15 -9.15
N ASP A 315 12.31 -4.10 -9.29
CA ASP A 315 11.15 -4.05 -10.19
C ASP A 315 11.47 -4.52 -11.63
N VAL A 316 12.56 -4.04 -12.22
CA VAL A 316 12.97 -4.39 -13.59
C VAL A 316 13.35 -5.88 -13.76
N LEU A 317 13.70 -6.57 -12.66
CA LEU A 317 14.02 -7.99 -12.65
C LEU A 317 12.90 -8.89 -12.12
N CYS A 318 12.10 -8.41 -11.17
CA CYS A 318 11.10 -9.21 -10.46
C CYS A 318 9.69 -9.06 -11.06
N LEU A 319 9.43 -8.00 -11.83
CA LEU A 319 8.23 -7.83 -12.63
C LEU A 319 8.55 -8.10 -14.10
N ARG A 320 7.66 -8.82 -14.77
CA ARG A 320 7.76 -9.05 -16.22
C ARG A 320 7.72 -7.71 -16.94
N GLN A 321 8.77 -7.38 -17.68
CA GLN A 321 8.87 -6.12 -18.43
C GLN A 321 8.28 -6.28 -19.83
N LYS A 322 8.03 -5.16 -20.49
CA LYS A 322 7.53 -5.15 -21.86
C LYS A 322 8.52 -5.80 -22.81
N GLY A 323 8.03 -6.75 -23.59
CA GLY A 323 8.80 -7.43 -24.63
C GLY A 323 9.29 -8.80 -24.19
N GLY A 324 9.51 -9.65 -25.18
CA GLY A 324 10.03 -11.00 -24.99
C GLY A 324 8.99 -12.11 -25.10
N PRO A 325 9.44 -13.35 -24.83
CA PRO A 325 8.56 -14.50 -24.84
C PRO A 325 7.41 -14.33 -23.83
N ARG A 326 6.22 -14.76 -24.23
CA ARG A 326 5.03 -14.76 -23.36
C ARG A 326 4.61 -13.38 -22.85
N GLU A 327 4.74 -12.34 -23.67
CA GLU A 327 4.23 -10.99 -23.39
C GLU A 327 2.73 -10.99 -23.03
N ASP A 328 1.96 -11.99 -23.50
CA ASP A 328 0.57 -12.23 -23.10
C ASP A 328 0.39 -12.38 -21.59
N LEU A 329 1.38 -12.93 -20.89
CA LEU A 329 1.35 -13.10 -19.43
C LEU A 329 1.57 -11.79 -18.68
N ARG A 330 2.20 -10.78 -19.30
CA ARG A 330 2.57 -9.54 -18.59
C ARG A 330 1.33 -8.85 -18.04
N THR A 331 0.29 -8.70 -18.86
CA THR A 331 -0.96 -8.07 -18.44
C THR A 331 -1.62 -8.84 -17.30
N GLU A 332 -1.64 -10.18 -17.36
CA GLU A 332 -2.24 -11.00 -16.29
C GLU A 332 -1.42 -10.98 -14.99
N GLU A 333 -0.08 -11.01 -15.08
CA GLU A 333 0.79 -10.85 -13.91
C GLU A 333 0.63 -9.46 -13.29
N TRP A 334 0.61 -8.40 -14.11
CA TRP A 334 0.54 -7.01 -13.64
C TRP A 334 -0.77 -6.67 -12.94
N LYS A 335 -1.89 -7.29 -13.33
CA LYS A 335 -3.17 -7.14 -12.61
C LYS A 335 -3.02 -7.37 -11.11
N LEU A 336 -2.16 -8.30 -10.71
CA LEU A 336 -1.90 -8.67 -9.31
C LEU A 336 -0.62 -8.04 -8.76
N ASP A 337 0.46 -8.06 -9.53
CA ASP A 337 1.78 -7.77 -9.00
C ASP A 337 2.07 -6.25 -8.92
N VAL A 338 1.47 -5.43 -9.79
CA VAL A 338 1.68 -3.96 -9.77
C VAL A 338 1.00 -3.29 -8.57
N PRO A 339 -0.28 -3.60 -8.26
CA PRO A 339 -0.93 -3.05 -7.07
C PRO A 339 -0.26 -3.43 -5.76
N THR A 340 0.57 -4.47 -5.73
CA THR A 340 1.18 -5.02 -4.51
C THR A 340 2.64 -4.59 -4.30
N ILE A 341 3.20 -3.76 -5.20
CA ILE A 341 4.59 -3.26 -5.11
C ILE A 341 4.89 -2.65 -3.74
N GLY A 342 4.01 -1.79 -3.23
CA GLY A 342 4.26 -1.09 -1.96
C GLY A 342 4.35 -2.01 -0.73
N ASP A 343 3.79 -3.22 -0.76
CA ASP A 343 3.93 -4.18 0.34
C ASP A 343 5.39 -4.62 0.50
N VAL A 344 6.11 -4.77 -0.60
CA VAL A 344 7.53 -5.14 -0.57
C VAL A 344 8.36 -4.09 0.19
N TYR A 345 8.01 -2.81 0.03
CA TYR A 345 8.70 -1.67 0.64
C TYR A 345 8.21 -1.34 2.06
N LYS A 346 6.97 -1.68 2.39
CA LYS A 346 6.37 -1.38 3.69
C LYS A 346 6.91 -2.27 4.81
N TRP A 347 7.03 -3.58 4.57
CA TRP A 347 7.38 -4.55 5.61
C TRP A 347 8.88 -4.80 5.75
N THR A 348 9.68 -4.26 4.85
CA THR A 348 11.14 -4.42 4.90
C THR A 348 11.77 -3.58 6.00
N ARG A 349 12.82 -4.13 6.63
CA ARG A 349 13.63 -3.39 7.61
C ARG A 349 14.35 -2.21 6.99
N MET A 350 14.68 -2.27 5.69
CA MET A 350 15.53 -1.29 5.02
C MET A 350 15.36 -1.32 3.50
N VAL A 351 15.21 -0.14 2.90
CA VAL A 351 15.16 0.07 1.45
C VAL A 351 16.49 0.62 0.96
N VAL A 352 16.97 0.12 -0.17
CA VAL A 352 18.18 0.64 -0.84
C VAL A 352 17.74 1.58 -1.97
N ILE A 353 18.29 2.79 -2.01
CA ILE A 353 17.83 3.85 -2.91
C ILE A 353 18.97 4.36 -3.79
N TYR A 354 18.84 4.24 -5.11
CA TYR A 354 19.72 4.89 -6.09
C TYR A 354 19.12 6.20 -6.62
N LEU A 355 19.57 7.34 -6.11
CA LEU A 355 19.00 8.64 -6.48
C LEU A 355 19.40 9.15 -7.88
N SER A 356 20.55 8.71 -8.41
CA SER A 356 21.08 9.14 -9.72
C SER A 356 20.81 8.15 -10.87
N GLY A 357 20.05 7.08 -10.59
CA GLY A 357 19.76 5.99 -11.52
C GLY A 357 20.32 4.67 -11.02
N LEU A 358 19.63 3.58 -11.35
CA LEU A 358 19.95 2.23 -10.88
C LEU A 358 21.43 1.88 -11.09
N GLY A 359 22.14 1.51 -10.02
CA GLY A 359 23.54 1.08 -10.07
C GLY A 359 24.56 2.19 -10.34
N ARG A 360 24.14 3.45 -10.56
CA ARG A 360 25.05 4.56 -10.81
C ARG A 360 25.62 5.15 -9.52
N PRO A 361 26.84 5.71 -9.56
CA PRO A 361 27.34 6.54 -8.46
C PRO A 361 26.41 7.71 -8.19
N LEU A 362 26.18 8.02 -6.92
CA LEU A 362 25.44 9.19 -6.49
C LEU A 362 26.21 10.44 -6.92
N SER A 363 25.60 11.19 -7.82
CA SER A 363 26.13 12.46 -8.32
C SER A 363 25.01 13.47 -8.48
N LEU A 364 25.37 14.75 -8.34
CA LEU A 364 24.45 15.87 -8.43
C LEU A 364 24.94 16.82 -9.52
N LYS A 365 24.11 17.03 -10.55
CA LYS A 365 24.29 18.05 -11.58
C LYS A 365 23.17 19.08 -11.49
N GLU A 366 23.46 20.31 -11.91
CA GLU A 366 22.48 21.37 -11.92
C GLU A 366 21.21 20.95 -12.68
N GLY A 367 20.04 21.13 -12.04
CA GLY A 367 18.74 20.72 -12.57
C GLY A 367 18.31 19.28 -12.25
N ASP A 368 19.19 18.39 -11.74
CA ASP A 368 18.81 16.99 -11.51
C ASP A 368 17.64 16.84 -10.52
N LEU A 369 17.57 17.70 -9.49
CA LEU A 369 16.49 17.68 -8.50
C LEU A 369 15.14 18.16 -9.07
N GLU A 370 15.17 18.97 -10.12
CA GLU A 370 13.98 19.49 -10.80
C GLU A 370 13.63 18.65 -12.03
N SER A 371 14.45 17.66 -12.41
CA SER A 371 14.17 16.77 -13.53
C SER A 371 13.00 15.85 -13.22
N ASP A 372 12.13 15.62 -14.20
CA ASP A 372 11.07 14.60 -14.15
C ASP A 372 11.62 13.17 -13.93
N ARG A 373 12.93 12.96 -14.18
CA ARG A 373 13.62 11.68 -13.92
C ARG A 373 14.12 11.53 -12.49
N CYS A 374 14.12 12.62 -11.72
CA CYS A 374 14.55 12.64 -10.34
C CYS A 374 13.76 11.63 -9.50
N TRP A 375 14.43 10.91 -8.61
CA TRP A 375 13.79 9.96 -7.71
C TRP A 375 12.63 10.59 -6.92
N PHE A 376 12.79 11.83 -6.43
CA PHE A 376 11.76 12.54 -5.65
C PHE A 376 10.51 12.90 -6.46
N ARG A 377 10.61 12.91 -7.79
CA ARG A 377 9.51 13.31 -8.69
C ARG A 377 8.77 12.13 -9.29
N ARG A 378 9.19 10.88 -9.08
CA ARG A 378 8.47 9.72 -9.62
C ARG A 378 7.21 9.41 -8.80
N ALA A 379 6.11 9.05 -9.46
CA ALA A 379 4.87 8.65 -8.77
C ALA A 379 5.09 7.45 -7.85
N TRP A 380 5.66 6.37 -8.39
CA TRP A 380 5.88 5.12 -7.64
C TRP A 380 6.80 5.28 -6.43
N THR A 381 7.79 6.17 -6.47
CA THR A 381 8.74 6.34 -5.35
C THR A 381 8.08 6.92 -4.09
N LEU A 382 6.83 7.38 -4.15
CA LEU A 382 6.07 7.84 -2.98
C LEU A 382 5.83 6.70 -1.99
N GLN A 383 5.61 5.48 -2.48
CA GLN A 383 5.42 4.29 -1.66
C GLN A 383 6.72 3.48 -1.45
N GLU A 384 7.82 3.83 -2.13
CA GLU A 384 9.09 3.10 -2.10
C GLU A 384 10.11 3.68 -1.10
N VAL A 385 9.63 4.37 -0.07
CA VAL A 385 10.48 5.11 0.88
C VAL A 385 10.98 4.22 2.01
N GLY A 386 10.15 3.27 2.46
CA GLY A 386 10.41 2.33 3.57
C GLY A 386 10.65 2.97 4.94
N HIS A 387 10.84 2.12 5.95
CA HIS A 387 11.09 2.55 7.34
C HIS A 387 12.52 3.02 7.61
N ARG A 388 13.51 2.34 7.01
CA ARG A 388 14.93 2.74 7.04
C ARG A 388 15.48 2.72 5.62
N ARG A 389 16.55 3.46 5.38
CA ARG A 389 17.07 3.71 4.03
C ARG A 389 18.58 3.61 4.00
N ILE A 390 19.11 3.10 2.91
CA ILE A 390 20.50 3.28 2.51
C ILE A 390 20.51 3.96 1.16
N ILE A 391 21.26 5.06 1.04
CA ILE A 391 21.54 5.66 -0.25
C ILE A 391 22.69 4.87 -0.89
N ALA A 392 22.40 4.23 -2.03
CA ALA A 392 23.35 3.42 -2.77
C ALA A 392 24.10 4.23 -3.83
N GLY A 393 25.15 3.64 -4.38
CA GLY A 393 26.07 4.33 -5.27
C GLY A 393 26.94 5.36 -4.53
N ASP A 394 27.06 5.24 -3.21
CA ASP A 394 27.82 6.18 -2.39
C ASP A 394 29.31 6.13 -2.72
N THR A 395 29.94 7.30 -2.76
CA THR A 395 31.36 7.47 -3.09
C THR A 395 32.03 8.31 -2.02
N PRO A 396 33.31 8.09 -1.66
CA PRO A 396 33.97 8.79 -0.55
C PRO A 396 33.91 10.33 -0.62
N ASP A 397 33.93 10.90 -1.83
CA ASP A 397 33.83 12.35 -2.07
C ASP A 397 32.42 12.79 -2.51
N GLY A 398 31.43 11.94 -2.23
CA GLY A 398 30.05 12.08 -2.71
C GLY A 398 29.17 12.97 -1.82
N PRO A 399 27.94 13.27 -2.28
CA PRO A 399 27.01 14.15 -1.57
C PRO A 399 26.66 13.74 -0.13
N MET A 400 26.79 12.46 0.21
CA MET A 400 26.47 11.94 1.54
C MET A 400 27.54 12.28 2.59
N HIS A 401 28.77 12.58 2.18
CA HIS A 401 29.90 12.88 3.09
C HIS A 401 30.20 14.37 3.22
N ALA A 402 29.42 15.23 2.55
CA ALA A 402 29.57 16.67 2.68
C ALA A 402 29.13 17.14 4.08
N TRP A 403 29.82 18.15 4.60
CA TRP A 403 29.47 18.77 5.88
C TRP A 403 28.67 20.06 5.67
N PRO A 404 27.67 20.34 6.53
CA PRO A 404 26.98 21.61 6.49
C PRO A 404 27.95 22.74 6.85
N ILE A 405 27.84 23.87 6.16
CA ILE A 405 28.67 25.06 6.37
C ILE A 405 28.16 25.94 7.52
N ASP A 406 26.92 25.72 7.98
CA ASP A 406 26.31 26.46 9.07
C ASP A 406 25.33 25.61 9.91
N TYR A 407 24.86 26.17 11.02
CA TYR A 407 23.87 25.53 11.89
C TYR A 407 22.46 25.47 11.29
N ASN A 408 22.19 26.19 10.20
CA ASN A 408 20.91 26.14 9.50
C ASN A 408 20.81 24.92 8.56
N GLY A 409 21.88 24.11 8.47
CA GLY A 409 21.96 22.96 7.60
C GLY A 409 22.13 23.33 6.13
N ASN A 410 22.71 24.50 5.85
CA ASN A 410 23.13 24.85 4.50
C ASN A 410 24.45 24.15 4.17
N TYR A 411 24.66 23.89 2.89
CA TYR A 411 25.85 23.26 2.34
C TYR A 411 26.49 24.19 1.31
N GLU A 412 27.69 23.82 0.85
CA GLU A 412 28.46 24.59 -0.14
C GLU A 412 27.63 25.01 -1.37
N THR A 413 26.72 24.13 -1.82
CA THR A 413 25.81 24.44 -2.92
C THR A 413 24.35 24.43 -2.47
N LYS A 414 23.54 25.29 -3.10
CA LYS A 414 22.07 25.30 -2.91
C LYS A 414 21.46 23.94 -3.24
N MET A 415 21.97 23.27 -4.27
CA MET A 415 21.48 21.96 -4.69
C MET A 415 21.72 20.88 -3.64
N LEU A 416 22.93 20.85 -3.06
CA LEU A 416 23.27 19.91 -1.98
C LEU A 416 22.44 20.18 -0.73
N THR A 417 22.22 21.46 -0.41
CA THR A 417 21.29 21.89 0.64
C THR A 417 19.87 21.36 0.38
N SER A 418 19.37 21.50 -0.85
CA SER A 418 18.05 20.99 -1.24
C SER A 418 17.95 19.48 -1.17
N LEU A 419 19.00 18.74 -1.58
CA LEU A 419 19.05 17.28 -1.45
C LEU A 419 18.90 16.87 0.02
N HIS A 420 19.75 17.40 0.90
CA HIS A 420 19.74 17.04 2.33
C HIS A 420 18.43 17.43 3.01
N LYS A 421 17.83 18.57 2.65
CA LYS A 421 16.49 18.96 3.12
C LYS A 421 15.41 17.97 2.67
N ARG A 422 15.44 17.52 1.40
CA ARG A 422 14.50 16.50 0.90
C ARG A 422 14.72 15.16 1.59
N LEU A 423 15.98 14.75 1.82
CA LEU A 423 16.29 13.51 2.53
C LEU A 423 15.76 13.51 3.97
N LYS A 424 15.96 14.62 4.69
CA LYS A 424 15.43 14.83 6.05
C LYS A 424 13.91 14.86 6.08
N HIS A 425 13.28 15.50 5.09
CA HIS A 425 11.82 15.51 4.99
C HIS A 425 11.25 14.09 4.91
N MET A 426 11.90 13.20 4.14
CA MET A 426 11.47 11.82 4.07
C MET A 426 11.55 11.11 5.44
N GLU A 427 12.55 11.36 6.30
CA GLU A 427 12.70 10.66 7.60
C GLU A 427 11.47 10.79 8.51
N GLY A 428 10.69 11.86 8.37
CA GLY A 428 9.47 12.11 9.14
C GLY A 428 8.19 11.46 8.58
N THR A 429 8.20 10.93 7.35
CA THR A 429 6.98 10.52 6.63
C THR A 429 6.54 9.07 6.90
N THR A 430 7.16 8.41 7.88
CA THR A 430 7.12 6.95 8.04
C THR A 430 5.91 6.40 8.84
N SER A 431 4.92 7.24 9.13
CA SER A 431 3.69 6.86 9.84
C SER A 431 2.47 7.25 9.00
N SER A 432 1.65 6.26 8.62
CA SER A 432 0.33 6.38 7.95
C SER A 432 0.08 7.74 7.31
N PHE A 433 0.37 7.89 6.02
CA PHE A 433 0.22 9.18 5.34
C PHE A 433 -1.17 9.76 5.61
N ARG A 434 -1.18 11.02 6.02
CA ARG A 434 -2.40 11.81 6.07
C ARG A 434 -2.90 12.00 4.62
N LEU A 435 -4.22 12.04 4.44
CA LEU A 435 -4.84 11.88 3.14
C LEU A 435 -4.39 12.98 2.17
N PHE A 436 -4.52 14.24 2.56
CA PHE A 436 -4.23 15.36 1.69
C PHE A 436 -2.73 15.60 1.52
N ASP A 437 -1.90 15.28 2.53
CA ASP A 437 -0.44 15.33 2.43
C ASP A 437 0.06 14.37 1.33
N ALA A 438 -0.42 13.12 1.31
CA ALA A 438 -0.07 12.16 0.24
C ALA A 438 -0.55 12.62 -1.14
N LEU A 439 -1.75 13.20 -1.21
CA LEU A 439 -2.28 13.73 -2.47
C LEU A 439 -1.46 14.94 -2.96
N ALA A 440 -1.06 15.83 -2.06
CA ALA A 440 -0.21 16.99 -2.35
C ALA A 440 1.19 16.57 -2.81
N ASP A 441 1.77 15.54 -2.18
CA ASP A 441 3.01 14.96 -2.67
C ASP A 441 2.86 14.38 -4.08
N MET A 442 1.73 13.74 -4.38
CA MET A 442 1.44 13.21 -5.72
C MET A 442 1.23 14.32 -6.77
N GLN A 443 0.77 15.52 -6.40
CA GLN A 443 0.64 16.66 -7.33
C GLN A 443 1.96 17.00 -8.03
N ASN A 444 3.07 16.89 -7.30
CA ASN A 444 4.41 17.22 -7.79
C ASN A 444 5.12 16.05 -8.51
N ARG A 445 4.46 14.90 -8.62
CA ARG A 445 5.02 13.67 -9.18
C ARG A 445 4.59 13.41 -10.63
N VAL A 446 5.45 12.74 -11.35
CA VAL A 446 5.33 12.35 -12.75
C VAL A 446 5.37 10.82 -12.90
N SER A 447 4.72 10.32 -13.95
CA SER A 447 4.70 8.89 -14.30
C SER A 447 4.75 8.70 -15.81
N THR A 448 5.09 7.49 -16.26
CA THR A 448 5.05 7.13 -17.69
C THR A 448 3.63 6.80 -18.11
N ASN A 449 2.95 5.93 -17.36
CA ASN A 449 1.51 5.73 -17.51
C ASN A 449 0.79 6.65 -16.51
N PRO A 450 -0.16 7.51 -16.95
CA PRO A 450 -0.92 8.36 -16.04
C PRO A 450 -1.57 7.59 -14.88
N VAL A 451 -2.09 6.38 -15.11
CA VAL A 451 -2.77 5.55 -14.10
C VAL A 451 -1.86 5.21 -12.92
N ASP A 452 -0.55 5.16 -13.13
CA ASP A 452 0.45 4.92 -12.08
C ASP A 452 0.39 5.96 -10.94
N ARG A 453 -0.06 7.19 -11.22
CA ARG A 453 -0.23 8.21 -10.18
C ARG A 453 -1.35 7.85 -9.20
N VAL A 454 -2.41 7.22 -9.70
CA VAL A 454 -3.48 6.70 -8.86
C VAL A 454 -2.99 5.43 -8.16
N ALA A 455 -2.45 4.47 -8.90
CA ALA A 455 -2.00 3.20 -8.32
C ALA A 455 -0.91 3.39 -7.23
N GLY A 456 0.03 4.32 -7.43
CA GLY A 456 1.09 4.64 -6.47
C GLY A 456 0.60 5.28 -5.16
N LEU A 457 -0.67 5.68 -5.06
CA LEU A 457 -1.28 6.16 -3.81
C LEU A 457 -1.88 5.04 -2.96
N ALA A 458 -2.11 3.85 -3.53
CA ALA A 458 -2.90 2.82 -2.87
C ALA A 458 -2.33 2.42 -1.49
N PHE A 459 -1.02 2.23 -1.42
CA PHE A 459 -0.34 1.92 -0.16
C PHE A 459 -0.21 3.12 0.78
N CYS A 460 0.04 4.31 0.25
CA CYS A 460 0.11 5.54 1.05
C CYS A 460 -1.21 5.79 1.78
N LEU A 461 -2.32 5.58 1.08
CA LEU A 461 -3.68 5.77 1.58
C LEU A 461 -4.27 4.52 2.25
N GLN A 462 -3.51 3.41 2.34
CA GLN A 462 -3.92 2.15 2.95
C GLN A 462 -5.32 1.69 2.50
N VAL A 463 -5.59 1.77 1.19
CA VAL A 463 -6.86 1.31 0.62
C VAL A 463 -6.79 -0.18 0.33
N GLN A 464 -7.95 -0.82 0.13
CA GLN A 464 -7.96 -2.17 -0.45
C GLN A 464 -7.52 -2.09 -1.92
N LEU A 465 -6.52 -2.91 -2.26
CA LEU A 465 -5.92 -2.94 -3.59
C LEU A 465 -6.93 -3.42 -4.63
N CYS A 466 -6.93 -2.76 -5.78
CA CYS A 466 -7.74 -3.11 -6.95
C CYS A 466 -6.81 -3.69 -8.03
N ALA A 467 -7.36 -4.52 -8.93
CA ALA A 467 -6.62 -4.98 -10.09
C ALA A 467 -6.09 -3.81 -10.91
N TYR A 468 -4.85 -3.92 -11.40
CA TYR A 468 -4.25 -2.88 -12.25
C TYR A 468 -4.56 -3.13 -13.72
N HIS A 469 -5.04 -2.09 -14.39
CA HIS A 469 -5.28 -2.09 -15.83
C HIS A 469 -4.68 -0.84 -16.46
N GLU A 470 -3.69 -1.00 -17.35
CA GLU A 470 -3.03 0.13 -18.02
C GLU A 470 -3.98 1.01 -18.85
N SER A 471 -5.12 0.46 -19.27
CA SER A 471 -6.12 1.12 -20.11
C SER A 471 -7.22 1.86 -19.33
N GLU A 472 -7.20 1.82 -18.00
CA GLU A 472 -8.20 2.53 -17.17
C GLU A 472 -8.10 4.04 -17.34
N THR A 473 -9.24 4.72 -17.21
CA THR A 473 -9.22 6.17 -17.10
C THR A 473 -8.80 6.56 -15.69
N LEU A 474 -8.13 7.72 -15.57
CA LEU A 474 -7.69 8.24 -14.27
C LEU A 474 -8.85 8.42 -13.28
N GLU A 475 -10.00 8.88 -13.76
CA GLU A 475 -11.18 9.12 -12.92
C GLU A 475 -11.84 7.82 -12.47
N ASP A 476 -11.87 6.79 -13.32
CA ASP A 476 -12.40 5.48 -12.95
C ASP A 476 -11.51 4.81 -11.90
N ALA A 477 -10.18 4.83 -12.10
CA ALA A 477 -9.22 4.30 -11.15
C ALA A 477 -9.28 5.05 -9.80
N TRP A 478 -9.36 6.40 -9.83
CA TRP A 478 -9.53 7.21 -8.63
C TRP A 478 -10.86 6.92 -7.93
N THR A 479 -11.94 6.73 -8.69
CA THR A 479 -13.24 6.37 -8.14
C THR A 479 -13.23 5.01 -7.47
N ALA A 480 -12.65 3.99 -8.11
CA ALA A 480 -12.48 2.67 -7.50
C ALA A 480 -11.68 2.76 -6.19
N MET A 481 -10.57 3.51 -6.18
CA MET A 481 -9.76 3.73 -4.98
C MET A 481 -10.53 4.39 -3.83
N VAL A 482 -11.29 5.45 -4.10
CA VAL A 482 -12.07 6.13 -3.04
C VAL A 482 -13.20 5.23 -2.54
N ASN A 483 -13.79 4.41 -3.40
CA ASN A 483 -14.83 3.45 -3.01
C ASN A 483 -14.32 2.36 -2.07
N THR A 484 -13.03 2.02 -2.12
CA THR A 484 -12.40 1.05 -1.19
C THR A 484 -11.66 1.68 -0.02
N MET A 485 -11.58 3.01 0.00
CA MET A 485 -10.88 3.75 1.02
C MET A 485 -11.59 3.62 2.38
N ASP A 486 -10.79 3.57 3.45
CA ASP A 486 -11.31 3.50 4.82
C ASP A 486 -12.39 4.58 5.07
N PRO A 487 -13.52 4.23 5.71
CA PRO A 487 -14.63 5.17 5.94
C PRO A 487 -14.22 6.47 6.64
N TYR A 488 -13.17 6.46 7.45
CA TYR A 488 -12.60 7.66 8.08
C TYR A 488 -11.94 8.59 7.06
N LYS A 489 -11.12 8.07 6.15
CA LYS A 489 -10.45 8.88 5.12
C LYS A 489 -11.48 9.48 4.14
N ARG A 490 -12.52 8.71 3.79
CA ARG A 490 -13.67 9.25 3.05
C ARG A 490 -14.35 10.40 3.80
N ALA A 491 -14.52 10.29 5.12
CA ALA A 491 -15.04 11.39 5.91
C ALA A 491 -14.12 12.63 5.85
N CYS A 492 -12.80 12.47 5.79
CA CYS A 492 -11.91 13.63 5.64
C CYS A 492 -12.07 14.32 4.28
N MET A 493 -12.37 13.59 3.19
CA MET A 493 -12.81 14.23 1.94
C MET A 493 -14.11 15.03 2.12
N LEU A 494 -15.08 14.47 2.85
CA LEU A 494 -16.34 15.13 3.11
C LEU A 494 -16.16 16.43 3.94
N PHE A 495 -15.38 16.38 5.02
CA PHE A 495 -15.27 17.43 6.03
C PHE A 495 -14.17 18.47 5.79
N LEU A 496 -13.11 18.13 5.06
CA LEU A 496 -11.96 19.03 4.87
C LEU A 496 -11.87 19.60 3.46
N TYR A 497 -12.24 18.84 2.42
CA TYR A 497 -12.19 19.34 1.05
C TYR A 497 -13.28 20.41 0.84
N PRO A 498 -12.93 21.66 0.46
CA PRO A 498 -13.90 22.75 0.40
C PRO A 498 -14.72 22.78 -0.89
N GLY A 499 -14.17 22.26 -1.99
CA GLY A 499 -14.82 22.29 -3.29
C GLY A 499 -16.01 21.32 -3.39
N ILE A 500 -16.83 21.58 -4.40
CA ILE A 500 -17.86 20.64 -4.85
C ILE A 500 -17.21 19.69 -5.88
N GLY A 501 -17.49 18.40 -5.77
CA GLY A 501 -17.05 17.41 -6.75
C GLY A 501 -17.60 17.70 -8.15
N LEU A 502 -16.74 17.70 -9.16
CA LEU A 502 -17.16 17.89 -10.55
C LEU A 502 -17.90 16.66 -11.11
N GLY A 503 -17.62 15.47 -10.58
CA GLY A 503 -18.25 14.21 -10.99
C GLY A 503 -19.69 14.00 -10.50
N CYS A 504 -20.16 12.75 -10.56
CA CYS A 504 -21.49 12.36 -10.09
C CYS A 504 -21.63 12.45 -8.56
N LYS A 505 -20.54 12.19 -7.82
CA LYS A 505 -20.48 12.30 -6.36
C LYS A 505 -20.02 13.71 -5.98
N LYS A 506 -20.96 14.58 -5.60
CA LYS A 506 -20.67 16.00 -5.31
C LYS A 506 -19.88 16.25 -4.03
N TRP A 507 -19.77 15.24 -3.17
CA TRP A 507 -19.21 15.39 -1.84
C TRP A 507 -17.68 15.20 -1.76
N ARG A 508 -17.09 14.60 -2.79
CA ARG A 508 -15.67 14.28 -2.91
C ARG A 508 -15.07 14.90 -4.18
N PRO A 509 -13.76 15.18 -4.21
CA PRO A 509 -13.11 15.69 -5.41
C PRO A 509 -12.97 14.61 -6.49
N THR A 510 -13.00 15.04 -7.75
CA THR A 510 -12.53 14.23 -8.90
C THR A 510 -11.00 14.18 -8.92
N TRP A 511 -10.42 13.26 -9.69
CA TRP A 511 -8.98 13.19 -9.85
C TRP A 511 -8.40 14.51 -10.39
N GLU A 512 -9.05 15.12 -11.38
CA GLU A 512 -8.62 16.41 -11.93
C GLU A 512 -8.51 17.49 -10.85
N GLN A 513 -9.52 17.58 -9.97
CA GLN A 513 -9.51 18.55 -8.88
C GLN A 513 -8.41 18.25 -7.86
N VAL A 514 -8.22 16.98 -7.51
CA VAL A 514 -7.12 16.58 -6.61
C VAL A 514 -5.76 17.00 -7.16
N MET A 515 -5.58 16.97 -8.48
CA MET A 515 -4.29 17.28 -9.09
C MET A 515 -4.06 18.76 -9.41
N THR A 516 -5.11 19.58 -9.41
CA THR A 516 -5.05 20.98 -9.89
C THR A 516 -5.45 22.01 -8.84
N GLU A 517 -6.29 21.65 -7.87
CA GLU A 517 -6.74 22.56 -6.82
C GLU A 517 -5.81 22.52 -5.59
N PRO A 518 -5.71 23.63 -4.83
CA PRO A 518 -5.00 23.61 -3.55
C PRO A 518 -5.72 22.69 -2.56
N LEU A 519 -4.98 21.73 -2.01
CA LEU A 519 -5.51 20.75 -1.07
C LEU A 519 -5.52 21.30 0.37
N PRO A 520 -6.55 20.97 1.18
CA PRO A 520 -6.60 21.38 2.57
C PRO A 520 -5.51 20.68 3.39
N ALA A 521 -5.07 21.31 4.48
CA ALA A 521 -4.23 20.65 5.45
C ALA A 521 -4.98 19.50 6.15
N ASP A 522 -4.30 18.38 6.37
CA ASP A 522 -4.90 17.28 7.12
C ASP A 522 -5.14 17.68 8.58
N ALA A 523 -6.38 17.45 9.04
CA ALA A 523 -6.82 17.69 10.40
C ALA A 523 -7.63 16.50 10.90
N GLY A 524 -7.69 16.33 12.23
CA GLY A 524 -8.51 15.30 12.85
C GLY A 524 -9.99 15.53 12.54
N CYS A 525 -10.52 14.80 11.56
CA CYS A 525 -11.93 14.80 11.22
C CYS A 525 -12.57 13.56 11.86
N ARG A 526 -13.52 13.68 12.81
CA ARG A 526 -14.21 12.47 13.33
C ARG A 526 -15.48 12.23 12.54
N GLY A 527 -15.54 11.15 11.78
CA GLY A 527 -16.71 10.74 11.00
C GLY A 527 -16.42 9.49 10.18
N PHE A 528 -17.47 8.82 9.72
CA PHE A 528 -17.36 7.67 8.82
C PHE A 528 -18.35 7.84 7.68
N VAL A 529 -17.84 7.80 6.46
CA VAL A 529 -18.66 7.73 5.25
C VAL A 529 -18.63 6.29 4.77
N TYR A 530 -19.78 5.64 4.84
CA TYR A 530 -20.00 4.27 4.42
C TYR A 530 -20.52 4.25 2.98
N ARG A 531 -20.43 3.07 2.37
CA ARG A 531 -20.80 2.83 0.99
C ARG A 531 -21.54 1.51 0.87
N ASP A 532 -22.52 1.48 -0.03
CA ASP A 532 -23.26 0.31 -0.47
C ASP A 532 -22.95 0.14 -1.95
N ASP A 533 -22.22 -0.93 -2.25
CA ASP A 533 -21.77 -1.22 -3.61
C ASP A 533 -22.90 -1.70 -4.51
N GLU A 534 -23.99 -2.25 -3.97
CA GLU A 534 -25.14 -2.71 -4.77
C GLU A 534 -25.94 -1.51 -5.31
N MET A 535 -26.10 -0.49 -4.48
CA MET A 535 -26.88 0.72 -4.80
C MET A 535 -26.03 1.86 -5.37
N ASP A 536 -24.70 1.72 -5.35
CA ASP A 536 -23.74 2.82 -5.55
C ASP A 536 -24.11 4.05 -4.70
N GLU A 537 -24.52 3.83 -3.45
CA GLU A 537 -24.90 4.91 -2.53
C GLU A 537 -23.87 5.08 -1.43
N ASP A 538 -23.52 6.33 -1.14
CA ASP A 538 -22.66 6.68 -0.01
C ASP A 538 -23.53 7.32 1.08
N TRP A 539 -23.34 6.97 2.34
CA TRP A 539 -24.04 7.62 3.45
C TRP A 539 -23.11 7.97 4.59
N TYR A 540 -23.52 9.00 5.30
CA TYR A 540 -22.89 9.43 6.53
C TYR A 540 -23.82 9.13 7.70
N GLU A 541 -23.29 8.41 8.68
CA GLU A 541 -23.94 8.19 9.96
C GLU A 541 -23.43 9.25 10.96
N GLY A 542 -24.15 10.36 11.01
CA GLY A 542 -23.80 11.51 11.83
C GLY A 542 -24.74 11.68 13.02
N LEU A 543 -24.17 11.81 14.22
CA LEU A 543 -24.94 12.10 15.44
C LEU A 543 -25.26 13.59 15.62
N SER A 544 -24.86 14.49 14.70
CA SER A 544 -25.46 15.83 14.70
C SER A 544 -25.60 16.51 13.35
N VAL A 545 -26.83 16.93 13.12
CA VAL A 545 -27.28 17.70 11.97
C VAL A 545 -27.96 18.98 12.46
N ILE A 546 -27.62 20.11 11.85
CA ILE A 546 -28.38 21.36 11.96
C ILE A 546 -29.23 21.48 10.70
N LYS A 547 -30.55 21.33 10.82
CA LYS A 547 -31.45 21.37 9.64
C LYS A 547 -31.52 22.74 8.97
N GLN A 548 -31.50 23.81 9.77
CA GLN A 548 -31.65 25.19 9.31
C GLN A 548 -30.65 26.11 10.02
N GLY A 549 -29.48 26.29 9.42
CA GLY A 549 -28.48 27.29 9.83
C GLY A 549 -28.38 28.38 8.78
N PHE A 550 -28.57 29.64 9.17
CA PHE A 550 -28.36 30.78 8.28
C PHE A 550 -26.90 31.20 8.32
N VAL A 551 -26.19 31.06 7.21
CA VAL A 551 -24.78 31.41 7.04
C VAL A 551 -24.70 32.79 6.38
N ARG A 552 -23.89 33.69 6.93
CA ARG A 552 -23.63 35.03 6.37
C ARG A 552 -22.19 35.48 6.54
N GLY A 553 -21.75 36.44 5.72
CA GLY A 553 -20.38 36.99 5.79
C GLY A 553 -19.28 36.17 5.08
N LEU A 554 -19.65 35.13 4.32
CA LEU A 554 -18.69 34.26 3.58
C LEU A 554 -18.89 34.27 2.05
N ASN A 555 -19.65 35.25 1.54
CA ASN A 555 -20.08 35.33 0.13
C ASN A 555 -19.02 35.86 -0.85
N THR A 556 -17.95 36.48 -0.35
CA THR A 556 -16.86 37.06 -1.15
C THR A 556 -15.53 36.38 -0.83
N GLY A 557 -14.69 36.18 -1.84
CA GLY A 557 -13.31 35.71 -1.64
C GLY A 557 -12.46 36.79 -0.97
N SER A 558 -11.41 36.38 -0.26
CA SER A 558 -10.41 37.28 0.34
C SER A 558 -9.08 37.15 -0.40
N ALA A 559 -8.09 37.94 0.01
CA ALA A 559 -6.72 37.69 -0.39
C ALA A 559 -6.30 36.25 -0.01
N GLU A 560 -5.45 35.65 -0.83
CA GLU A 560 -4.91 34.31 -0.62
C GLU A 560 -4.15 34.25 0.72
N GLY A 561 -4.35 33.16 1.49
CA GLY A 561 -3.73 32.98 2.81
C GLY A 561 -4.42 33.68 3.99
N VAL A 562 -5.55 34.35 3.80
CA VAL A 562 -6.33 34.97 4.88
C VAL A 562 -7.59 34.15 5.17
N ASP A 563 -7.78 33.77 6.42
CA ASP A 563 -9.00 33.13 6.90
C ASP A 563 -10.19 34.09 6.78
N ARG A 564 -11.31 33.60 6.26
CA ARG A 564 -12.55 34.38 6.18
C ARG A 564 -13.45 34.01 7.33
N CYS A 565 -13.89 35.03 8.06
CA CYS A 565 -14.80 34.88 9.18
C CYS A 565 -16.21 35.30 8.80
N GLY A 566 -17.20 34.56 9.29
CA GLY A 566 -18.61 34.87 9.13
C GLY A 566 -19.40 34.45 10.36
N GLU A 567 -20.70 34.35 10.19
CA GLU A 567 -21.61 33.99 11.27
C GLU A 567 -22.57 32.88 10.86
N LEU A 568 -22.80 31.94 11.78
CA LEU A 568 -23.84 30.92 11.71
C LEU A 568 -24.95 31.28 12.70
N VAL A 569 -26.14 31.57 12.18
CA VAL A 569 -27.33 31.87 12.98
C VAL A 569 -28.29 30.68 12.98
N VAL A 570 -28.56 30.12 14.16
CA VAL A 570 -29.42 28.94 14.35
C VAL A 570 -30.57 29.27 15.29
N LYS A 571 -31.75 28.71 15.04
CA LYS A 571 -32.91 28.85 15.94
C LYS A 571 -32.96 27.70 16.95
N GLY A 572 -32.96 28.04 18.24
CA GLY A 572 -33.06 27.09 19.35
C GLY A 572 -34.45 26.44 19.48
N THR A 573 -34.49 25.14 19.78
CA THR A 573 -35.73 24.37 19.99
C THR A 573 -36.42 24.71 21.32
N LEU A 574 -35.66 25.01 22.37
CA LEU A 574 -36.18 25.18 23.73
C LEU A 574 -36.87 26.54 24.01
N ARG A 575 -36.65 27.57 23.19
CA ARG A 575 -37.24 28.93 23.40
C ARG A 575 -37.45 29.79 22.14
N MET A 576 -37.30 29.24 20.93
CA MET A 576 -37.25 30.02 19.67
C MET A 576 -36.18 31.14 19.63
N ARG A 577 -35.21 31.10 20.55
CA ARG A 577 -34.13 32.10 20.63
C ARG A 577 -33.14 31.86 19.48
N ARG A 578 -32.71 32.94 18.82
CA ARG A 578 -31.64 32.87 17.82
C ARG A 578 -30.29 32.85 18.53
N HIS A 579 -29.45 31.90 18.16
CA HIS A 579 -28.07 31.78 18.60
C HIS A 579 -27.17 32.09 17.40
N THR A 580 -26.22 32.99 17.59
CA THR A 580 -25.21 33.34 16.58
C THR A 580 -23.87 32.80 17.03
N PHE A 581 -23.17 32.07 16.16
CA PHE A 581 -21.83 31.51 16.36
C PHE A 581 -20.89 32.08 15.32
N ASN A 582 -19.65 32.38 15.72
CA ASN A 582 -18.62 32.78 14.78
C ASN A 582 -18.12 31.53 14.05
N ILE A 583 -17.94 31.67 12.74
CA ILE A 583 -17.44 30.61 11.88
C ILE A 583 -16.28 31.15 11.05
N CYS A 584 -15.35 30.27 10.67
CA CYS A 584 -14.28 30.63 9.75
C CYS A 584 -14.09 29.58 8.65
N VAL A 585 -13.43 29.99 7.57
CA VAL A 585 -12.99 29.12 6.49
C VAL A 585 -11.56 29.46 6.11
N THR A 586 -10.76 28.42 5.87
CA THR A 586 -9.36 28.52 5.41
C THR A 586 -9.23 28.39 3.89
N HIS A 587 -10.34 28.53 3.16
CA HIS A 587 -10.41 28.35 1.72
C HIS A 587 -11.14 29.51 1.04
N GLN A 588 -10.92 29.66 -0.27
CA GLN A 588 -11.46 30.79 -1.05
C GLN A 588 -12.78 30.52 -1.76
N VAL A 589 -13.30 29.28 -1.73
CA VAL A 589 -14.64 28.96 -2.27
C VAL A 589 -15.72 29.80 -1.57
N PRO A 590 -16.45 30.68 -2.29
CA PRO A 590 -17.46 31.54 -1.68
C PRO A 590 -18.69 30.72 -1.24
N ILE A 591 -19.24 31.06 -0.07
CA ILE A 591 -20.47 30.48 0.44
C ILE A 591 -21.53 31.58 0.42
N PRO A 592 -22.51 31.52 -0.50
CA PRO A 592 -23.57 32.53 -0.56
C PRO A 592 -24.30 32.66 0.78
N GLU A 593 -24.82 33.85 1.04
CA GLU A 593 -25.66 34.02 2.24
C GLU A 593 -26.98 33.27 2.06
N GLY A 594 -27.36 32.49 3.05
CA GLY A 594 -28.52 31.62 2.90
C GLY A 594 -28.75 30.67 4.06
N VAL A 595 -29.86 29.96 3.99
CA VAL A 595 -30.20 28.88 4.95
C VAL A 595 -29.71 27.57 4.37
N TYR A 596 -28.92 26.85 5.17
CA TYR A 596 -28.32 25.58 4.80
C TYR A 596 -28.60 24.51 5.85
N THR A 597 -28.41 23.26 5.45
CA THR A 597 -28.28 22.12 6.35
C THR A 597 -26.79 21.91 6.63
N LEU A 598 -26.43 21.72 7.90
CA LEU A 598 -25.04 21.49 8.30
C LEU A 598 -24.87 20.12 8.92
N LEU A 599 -23.86 19.37 8.48
CA LEU A 599 -23.47 18.09 9.05
C LEU A 599 -22.21 18.29 9.89
N GLY A 600 -22.22 17.84 11.15
CA GLY A 600 -21.06 17.88 12.02
C GLY A 600 -20.45 16.50 12.25
N GLY A 601 -19.15 16.45 12.54
CA GLY A 601 -18.41 15.21 12.84
C GLY A 601 -18.92 14.44 14.07
N SER A 602 -18.75 13.13 14.13
CA SER A 602 -19.31 12.25 15.17
C SER A 602 -18.60 12.37 16.53
N LYS A 603 -19.34 12.15 17.63
CA LYS A 603 -18.88 12.16 19.04
C LYS A 603 -18.58 10.78 19.62
N LEU A 604 -18.65 9.71 18.82
CA LEU A 604 -18.75 8.32 19.29
C LEU A 604 -17.66 7.85 20.29
N TRP A 605 -16.47 8.47 20.28
CA TRP A 605 -15.30 7.95 21.00
C TRP A 605 -14.73 8.89 22.06
N ASP A 606 -15.11 10.17 22.06
CA ASP A 606 -14.76 11.12 23.13
C ASP A 606 -15.91 12.13 23.35
N PRO A 607 -16.65 12.03 24.47
CA PRO A 607 -17.72 12.97 24.80
C PRO A 607 -17.25 14.40 25.03
N LYS A 608 -15.96 14.64 25.27
CA LYS A 608 -15.38 15.95 25.61
C LYS A 608 -14.91 16.73 24.39
N GLU A 609 -14.70 16.08 23.26
CA GLU A 609 -14.14 16.71 22.06
C GLU A 609 -15.25 17.38 21.22
N VAL A 610 -15.07 18.66 20.93
CA VAL A 610 -16.11 19.51 20.35
C VAL A 610 -15.88 19.75 18.87
N ARG A 611 -16.95 19.66 18.07
CA ARG A 611 -16.89 19.60 16.59
C ARG A 611 -16.36 20.88 15.97
N GLU A 612 -15.16 20.80 15.42
CA GLU A 612 -14.55 21.93 14.71
C GLU A 612 -15.06 22.07 13.29
N PHE A 613 -15.10 20.97 12.52
CA PHE A 613 -15.44 20.98 11.10
C PHE A 613 -16.91 20.65 10.85
N TRP A 614 -17.53 21.42 9.94
CA TRP A 614 -18.93 21.27 9.53
C TRP A 614 -19.06 21.32 8.01
N VAL A 615 -19.87 20.44 7.46
CA VAL A 615 -20.21 20.42 6.02
C VAL A 615 -21.45 21.27 5.81
N VAL A 616 -21.35 22.26 4.93
CA VAL A 616 -22.48 23.10 4.50
C VAL A 616 -23.06 22.51 3.24
N GLY A 617 -24.37 22.29 3.22
CA GLY A 617 -25.06 21.76 2.05
C GLY A 617 -26.56 21.96 2.08
N ARG A 618 -27.23 21.34 1.12
CA ARG A 618 -28.68 21.38 0.97
C ARG A 618 -29.26 20.00 1.23
N SER A 619 -30.25 19.94 2.11
CA SER A 619 -31.10 18.76 2.21
C SER A 619 -32.04 18.71 1.01
N LEU A 620 -32.05 17.58 0.32
CA LEU A 620 -32.96 17.26 -0.77
C LEU A 620 -34.11 16.40 -0.22
N PRO A 621 -35.19 16.19 -1.00
CA PRO A 621 -36.18 15.15 -0.72
C PRO A 621 -35.51 13.77 -0.51
N ASP A 622 -36.17 12.88 0.22
CA ASP A 622 -35.69 11.50 0.48
C ASP A 622 -34.44 11.38 1.37
N ARG A 623 -34.15 12.37 2.23
CA ARG A 623 -32.98 12.40 3.14
C ARG A 623 -31.62 12.43 2.43
N ARG A 624 -31.61 12.88 1.16
CA ARG A 624 -30.37 13.09 0.41
C ARG A 624 -29.73 14.43 0.76
N PHE A 625 -28.42 14.51 0.73
CA PHE A 625 -27.66 15.71 1.03
C PHE A 625 -26.67 16.04 -0.08
N GLU A 626 -26.75 17.27 -0.56
CA GLU A 626 -25.83 17.83 -1.54
C GLU A 626 -24.84 18.77 -0.84
N LYS A 627 -23.56 18.41 -0.84
CA LYS A 627 -22.48 19.24 -0.31
C LYS A 627 -22.29 20.49 -1.15
N LEU A 628 -22.08 21.63 -0.49
CA LEU A 628 -21.69 22.89 -1.12
C LEU A 628 -20.30 23.38 -0.70
N SER A 629 -19.98 23.29 0.59
CA SER A 629 -18.69 23.73 1.13
C SER A 629 -18.46 23.18 2.53
N VAL A 630 -17.36 23.55 3.17
CA VAL A 630 -17.05 23.27 4.58
C VAL A 630 -16.86 24.56 5.36
N ILE A 631 -17.09 24.54 6.67
CA ILE A 631 -16.80 25.64 7.61
C ILE A 631 -16.19 25.10 8.90
N ARG A 632 -15.54 25.98 9.66
CA ARG A 632 -14.94 25.70 10.96
C ARG A 632 -15.54 26.55 12.07
N ILE A 633 -15.61 26.00 13.27
CA ILE A 633 -15.87 26.72 14.52
C ILE A 633 -14.63 26.53 15.41
N PRO A 634 -13.61 27.38 15.28
CA PRO A 634 -12.32 27.14 15.94
C PRO A 634 -12.42 27.30 17.46
N ASP A 635 -13.22 28.26 17.93
CA ASP A 635 -13.36 28.55 19.35
C ASP A 635 -14.05 27.40 20.10
N GLU A 636 -13.36 26.83 21.08
CA GLU A 636 -13.87 25.71 21.86
C GLU A 636 -15.10 26.10 22.70
N GLY A 637 -15.15 27.34 23.21
CA GLY A 637 -16.29 27.84 23.97
C GLY A 637 -17.56 27.92 23.13
N GLU A 638 -17.46 28.38 21.89
CA GLU A 638 -18.55 28.42 20.93
C GLU A 638 -19.04 27.04 20.54
N ARG A 639 -18.11 26.10 20.34
CA ARG A 639 -18.46 24.69 20.09
C ARG A 639 -19.23 24.09 21.27
N LYS A 640 -18.77 24.30 22.51
CA LYS A 640 -19.48 23.82 23.73
C LYS A 640 -20.86 24.45 23.85
N ARG A 641 -20.96 25.75 23.54
CA ARG A 641 -22.22 26.48 23.53
C ARG A 641 -23.19 25.91 22.49
N LEU A 642 -22.71 25.55 21.30
CA LEU A 642 -23.55 24.96 20.24
C LEU A 642 -24.18 23.65 20.69
N ASP A 643 -23.40 22.78 21.33
CA ASP A 643 -23.89 21.50 21.88
C ASP A 643 -24.96 21.68 22.96
N GLN A 644 -24.79 22.68 23.83
CA GLN A 644 -25.73 22.97 24.91
C GLN A 644 -27.07 23.55 24.42
N CYS A 645 -27.14 24.03 23.18
CA CYS A 645 -28.36 24.66 22.66
C CYS A 645 -29.48 23.67 22.29
N GLY A 646 -29.22 22.35 22.27
CA GLY A 646 -30.24 21.34 21.98
C GLY A 646 -30.79 21.40 20.55
N ILE A 647 -30.02 21.95 19.60
CA ILE A 647 -30.41 22.14 18.18
C ILE A 647 -29.92 21.00 17.29
N LEU A 648 -29.09 20.13 17.85
CA LEU A 648 -28.50 19.00 17.16
C LEU A 648 -29.49 17.85 17.16
N GLU A 649 -29.93 17.42 15.97
CA GLU A 649 -30.65 16.16 15.83
C GLU A 649 -29.64 15.00 15.88
N VAL A 650 -29.92 14.02 16.73
CA VAL A 650 -29.15 12.79 16.90
C VAL A 650 -29.81 11.68 16.07
N ASP A 651 -29.02 10.72 15.57
CA ASP A 651 -29.47 9.55 14.79
C ASP A 651 -30.06 9.85 13.40
N VAL A 652 -29.35 10.64 12.58
CA VAL A 652 -29.73 10.87 11.18
C VAL A 652 -28.73 10.18 10.25
N VAL A 653 -29.19 9.12 9.59
CA VAL A 653 -28.51 8.56 8.41
C VAL A 653 -28.83 9.48 7.23
N VAL A 654 -27.79 10.06 6.63
CA VAL A 654 -27.89 10.96 5.49
C VAL A 654 -27.19 10.32 4.30
N VAL A 655 -27.95 10.05 3.23
CA VAL A 655 -27.36 9.61 1.96
C VAL A 655 -26.71 10.82 1.30
N ILE A 656 -25.41 10.73 1.05
CA ILE A 656 -24.62 11.79 0.44
C ILE A 656 -24.58 11.53 -1.06
N PHE A 657 -25.08 12.52 -1.80
CA PHE A 657 -25.72 12.32 -3.10
C PHE A 657 -24.83 11.82 -4.25
N VAL A 658 -25.48 11.04 -5.15
CA VAL A 658 -25.07 10.71 -6.52
C VAL A 658 -26.00 11.45 -7.47
N VAL A 659 -25.48 12.20 -8.44
CA VAL A 659 -26.30 12.72 -9.54
C VAL A 659 -26.69 11.56 -10.46
N GLU A 660 -27.98 11.21 -10.49
CA GLU A 660 -28.52 10.35 -11.55
C GLU A 660 -28.35 11.05 -12.90
N LEU A 661 -27.42 10.56 -13.72
CA LEU A 661 -27.40 10.87 -15.14
C LEU A 661 -28.60 10.15 -15.76
N ILE A 662 -29.71 10.86 -15.91
CA ILE A 662 -30.86 10.36 -16.66
C ILE A 662 -30.39 10.13 -18.11
N ARG A 663 -30.05 8.89 -18.47
CA ARG A 663 -29.94 8.46 -19.86
C ARG A 663 -31.36 8.43 -20.44
N PHE A 664 -31.80 9.53 -21.03
CA PHE A 664 -32.94 9.52 -21.93
C PHE A 664 -32.57 8.75 -23.20
N VAL A 665 -32.82 7.44 -23.22
CA VAL A 665 -33.09 6.72 -24.47
C VAL A 665 -34.60 6.48 -24.52
N THR A 666 -35.34 7.51 -24.91
CA THR A 666 -36.74 7.35 -25.32
C THR A 666 -36.76 6.98 -26.80
N VAL A 667 -36.89 5.69 -27.10
CA VAL A 667 -37.42 5.26 -28.41
C VAL A 667 -38.94 5.30 -28.30
N PRO A 668 -39.67 6.11 -29.10
CA PRO A 668 -41.12 6.13 -29.03
C PRO A 668 -41.68 4.84 -29.63
N LEU A 669 -42.39 4.07 -28.79
CA LEU A 669 -43.35 3.05 -29.19
C LEU A 669 -44.55 3.75 -29.86
N ALA A 670 -44.48 3.98 -31.16
CA ALA A 670 -45.63 4.31 -31.99
C ALA A 670 -45.37 3.92 -33.44
N SER A 671 -45.66 2.67 -33.79
CA SER A 671 -46.21 2.24 -35.10
C SER A 671 -46.35 0.72 -35.12
N LEU A 672 -47.33 0.22 -34.36
CA LEU A 672 -48.02 -1.01 -34.72
C LEU A 672 -49.23 -0.54 -35.53
N VAL A 673 -49.39 -1.06 -36.75
CA VAL A 673 -50.66 -1.47 -37.39
C VAL A 673 -50.57 -1.46 -38.94
N TYR A 674 -50.80 -2.64 -39.52
CA TYR A 674 -51.14 -3.00 -40.92
C TYR A 674 -50.10 -2.84 -42.04
N PHE A 675 -49.53 -3.95 -42.56
CA PHE A 675 -50.11 -4.69 -43.69
C PHE A 675 -49.37 -6.03 -43.98
N ASN A 676 -50.12 -6.91 -44.62
CA ASN A 676 -49.95 -8.34 -44.81
C ASN A 676 -49.08 -8.70 -46.05
N LEU A 677 -48.45 -9.89 -45.99
CA LEU A 677 -48.23 -10.86 -47.08
C LEU A 677 -47.43 -10.50 -48.37
N SER A 678 -46.36 -11.28 -48.53
CA SER A 678 -45.96 -12.03 -49.74
C SER A 678 -44.89 -11.48 -50.71
N TRP A 679 -44.20 -12.46 -51.33
CA TRP A 679 -43.23 -12.47 -52.44
C TRP A 679 -41.75 -12.40 -52.04
N CYS A 680 -41.06 -13.55 -51.90
CA CYS A 680 -40.41 -14.35 -52.96
C CYS A 680 -39.31 -13.62 -53.76
N LYS A 681 -38.07 -14.10 -53.54
CA LYS A 681 -37.10 -14.56 -54.56
C LYS A 681 -36.53 -13.55 -55.59
N VAL A 682 -35.18 -13.52 -55.60
CA VAL A 682 -34.26 -13.70 -56.76
C VAL A 682 -33.37 -12.52 -57.18
N ALA A 683 -32.08 -12.89 -57.31
CA ALA A 683 -30.99 -12.44 -58.20
C ALA A 683 -30.16 -11.18 -57.91
N VAL A 684 -28.92 -11.45 -57.47
CA VAL A 684 -27.64 -11.19 -58.18
C VAL A 684 -27.50 -9.86 -58.92
N ALA A 685 -26.60 -9.02 -58.39
CA ALA A 685 -25.42 -8.51 -59.09
C ALA A 685 -24.27 -8.39 -58.09
#